data_AF-A0A8J2JTG4-F1
#
_entry.id   AF-A0A8J2JTG4-F1
#
_cell.length_a   1.000
_cell.length_b   1.000
_cell.length_c   1.000
_cell.angle_alpha   90.00
_cell.angle_beta   90.00
_cell.angle_gamma   90.00
#
_symmetry.space_group_name_H-M   'P 1'
#
loop_
_entity.id
_entity.type
_entity.pdbx_description
1 polymer ?
#
loop_
_entity_poly.entity_id
_entity_poly.type
_entity_poly.pdbx_seq_one_letter_code
_entity_poly.pdbx_strand_id
1 'polypeptide(L)'
;MSVRKLKGQPATTTHSKVKFFYPILFGIIIPSIAVVFNFEFNSGFPKPPNFPKNISLELSNFVNWADEVIANDVWTVYPKSAEEIVILINWAKDYNYTVRASGAMHSWSPLTVNLDKNSAYCKKYILAPLSCYSFRKIPPKIILVKTQRFLNNMQVINADPGDASFWAEPGVMLEDLLKILESRKLGFSNHPAVGGITLGGALAVAGHGTGVPAENETLSPGHTFGSLSNLIMAFTAIVYDDFSGKYTLKEFQRSDVVSGAFLAHLGKTIVTNVTMRAGPLQHLRCQSFIDISAEELFGQIEGLRTISKFLNTSGRIEVIWFPFTANPWLKVWTVEETKPGASTYVSSPYNYPFTDRFPQALASLLGNLISHWNNAKTINRLYTKFIPLGLTVSTSWDIWGPSRNVFSYIRPTTLKMTEAGWAIVTSRGHVEKVLRIFYQIYTRKLENFSTRNSYPINGPLCLRVTGVDNPADVRVDNAQTCGICPGSPVLGRPELDTVIWFNILTFRSNIQVSRFVSEIQNSLDEVFDESFAVLRVEWSKGFAYSSSHDFPWTNDSFLKKNIPKSWTQWESTRKILNSFDPFQSISQGQQPCFEVILEDSEGNLRNKKVDWGKDTSRNKFTVMMTIMSKAHELLQEEKTITRRDLYYENVNLYGDQSQVDKAIQELAVFLEVEPSALPFVPSAKGLMAAGGNLKLTRDVGKSEPVSVQLDKTGTLIQRFGVIKKWGKFRSNAKFVLIVEKDAIFYRLTEEDIFNRFEPFILVTGKGYPDKATRAFVSKLSRDLKIPSFVLVDADPYGLEIASIYKWGSVAQQKFPHENLSLVIPDLVLIGVLPSEIPSLGFPDDTKIPFQPRDYTKLDILISRISIYNDLAWIREAEALRKLNFKTEIEAVASLGWAYLCNEYLYNKIVSRVSNCSMVF
;
A
#
# COMPACT_ATOMS: atom_id res chain seq x y z
N MET A 1 -43.30 61.46 42.43
CA MET A 1 -44.51 61.37 43.29
C MET A 1 -45.47 60.32 42.72
N SER A 2 -46.42 59.84 43.54
CA SER A 2 -47.62 59.00 43.24
C SER A 2 -47.69 58.29 41.87
N VAL A 3 -47.60 56.96 41.74
CA VAL A 3 -48.59 55.94 42.19
C VAL A 3 -49.99 56.13 41.61
N ARG A 4 -50.45 55.16 40.79
CA ARG A 4 -51.78 54.52 40.95
C ARG A 4 -51.86 53.09 40.38
N LYS A 5 -52.25 52.18 41.28
CA LYS A 5 -52.78 50.80 41.10
C LYS A 5 -54.24 50.87 40.56
N LEU A 6 -54.95 49.84 40.07
CA LEU A 6 -54.73 48.40 39.74
C LEU A 6 -55.24 48.17 38.27
N LYS A 7 -55.65 47.00 37.70
CA LYS A 7 -55.76 45.56 38.05
C LYS A 7 -55.85 44.72 36.75
N GLY A 8 -55.51 43.42 36.78
CA GLY A 8 -55.80 42.44 35.70
C GLY A 8 -54.70 41.37 35.58
N GLN A 9 -55.06 40.08 35.44
CA GLN A 9 -54.10 38.95 35.38
C GLN A 9 -54.10 38.24 34.00
N PRO A 10 -53.06 37.45 33.65
CA PRO A 10 -52.67 37.25 32.25
C PRO A 10 -52.58 35.77 31.77
N ALA A 11 -52.52 35.62 30.45
CA ALA A 11 -51.96 34.49 29.69
C ALA A 11 -51.75 34.96 28.22
N THR A 12 -50.65 34.73 27.50
CA THR A 12 -49.32 34.14 27.79
C THR A 12 -48.27 34.83 26.90
N THR A 13 -47.00 34.87 27.32
CA THR A 13 -45.96 35.76 26.75
C THR A 13 -44.73 35.07 26.16
N THR A 14 -44.50 35.34 24.86
CA THR A 14 -43.25 35.83 24.21
C THR A 14 -41.87 35.18 24.40
N HIS A 15 -41.06 35.27 23.32
CA HIS A 15 -39.61 35.06 23.28
C HIS A 15 -38.79 35.84 24.33
N SER A 16 -37.56 35.38 24.59
CA SER A 16 -36.37 36.26 24.54
C SER A 16 -35.06 35.47 24.30
N LYS A 17 -34.02 36.17 23.84
CA LYS A 17 -32.61 35.70 23.76
C LYS A 17 -31.84 36.25 24.97
N VAL A 18 -30.71 35.63 25.36
CA VAL A 18 -29.42 36.31 25.68
C VAL A 18 -28.30 35.27 25.94
N LYS A 19 -27.04 35.72 25.97
CA LYS A 19 -25.81 34.91 25.97
C LYS A 19 -25.28 34.53 27.37
N PHE A 20 -24.64 33.36 27.43
CA PHE A 20 -23.46 32.99 28.24
C PHE A 20 -23.34 33.45 29.71
N PHE A 21 -23.40 32.48 30.63
CA PHE A 21 -22.36 32.25 31.64
C PHE A 21 -22.22 30.74 31.91
N TYR A 22 -20.99 30.28 32.18
CA TYR A 22 -20.62 29.00 32.81
C TYR A 22 -19.85 29.37 34.11
N PRO A 23 -19.70 28.50 35.14
CA PRO A 23 -19.79 27.03 35.08
C PRO A 23 -20.57 26.39 36.26
N ILE A 24 -20.30 25.11 36.52
CA ILE A 24 -20.70 24.27 37.69
C ILE A 24 -22.08 23.60 37.54
N LEU A 25 -22.21 22.41 38.16
CA LEU A 25 -23.34 21.46 38.11
C LEU A 25 -23.60 20.84 36.72
N PHE A 26 -22.72 19.91 36.32
CA PHE A 26 -23.12 18.76 35.51
C PHE A 26 -22.90 17.48 36.32
N GLY A 27 -23.98 16.88 36.81
CA GLY A 27 -23.93 15.64 37.57
C GLY A 27 -25.30 15.13 37.98
N ILE A 28 -25.44 13.79 37.90
CA ILE A 28 -26.53 12.93 38.40
C ILE A 28 -27.88 13.02 37.62
N ILE A 29 -28.46 11.84 37.32
CA ILE A 29 -29.80 11.56 36.73
C ILE A 29 -29.94 12.07 35.25
N ILE A 30 -30.43 11.34 34.24
CA ILE A 30 -31.37 10.19 34.15
C ILE A 30 -30.77 9.00 33.34
N PRO A 31 -31.04 7.74 33.72
CA PRO A 31 -30.64 6.54 32.96
C PRO A 31 -31.73 6.00 32.01
N SER A 32 -31.34 5.05 31.15
CA SER A 32 -32.20 3.98 30.59
C SER A 32 -33.45 4.36 29.78
N ILE A 33 -33.27 5.00 28.62
CA ILE A 33 -34.22 4.87 27.49
C ILE A 33 -33.46 4.52 26.21
N ALA A 34 -33.38 3.23 25.91
CA ALA A 34 -32.95 2.71 24.61
C ALA A 34 -34.18 2.44 23.72
N VAL A 35 -34.91 3.50 23.35
CA VAL A 35 -35.97 3.40 22.34
C VAL A 35 -35.32 3.15 20.98
N VAL A 36 -35.78 2.10 20.30
CA VAL A 36 -35.46 1.83 18.90
C VAL A 36 -36.20 2.85 18.03
N PHE A 37 -35.62 4.04 17.91
CA PHE A 37 -36.00 4.98 16.88
C PHE A 37 -35.42 4.48 15.54
N ASN A 38 -36.22 3.72 14.80
CA ASN A 38 -36.07 3.59 13.35
C ASN A 38 -36.36 4.95 12.69
N PHE A 39 -35.42 5.90 12.83
CA PHE A 39 -35.30 6.96 11.85
C PHE A 39 -34.74 6.33 10.58
N GLU A 40 -35.57 6.25 9.55
CA GLU A 40 -35.10 6.10 8.17
C GLU A 40 -34.34 7.37 7.78
N PHE A 41 -33.10 7.50 8.25
CA PHE A 41 -32.12 8.38 7.63
C PHE A 41 -31.80 7.83 6.24
N ASN A 42 -32.66 8.19 5.29
CA ASN A 42 -32.47 7.98 3.87
C ASN A 42 -31.22 8.76 3.46
N SER A 43 -30.06 8.09 3.52
CA SER A 43 -28.77 8.67 3.88
C SER A 43 -28.13 9.58 2.83
N GLY A 44 -28.80 9.76 1.69
CA GLY A 44 -28.32 10.57 0.56
C GLY A 44 -27.15 9.95 -0.20
N PHE A 45 -26.61 8.81 0.23
CA PHE A 45 -25.51 8.16 -0.48
C PHE A 45 -26.00 7.49 -1.77
N PRO A 46 -25.33 7.72 -2.91
CA PRO A 46 -25.64 7.00 -4.13
C PRO A 46 -25.41 5.50 -3.91
N LYS A 47 -26.37 4.68 -4.31
CA LYS A 47 -26.17 3.22 -4.36
C LYS A 47 -24.99 2.89 -5.29
N PRO A 48 -24.22 1.82 -5.03
CA PRO A 48 -23.13 1.43 -5.90
C PRO A 48 -23.61 1.22 -7.36
N PRO A 49 -22.81 1.62 -8.35
CA PRO A 49 -23.23 1.58 -9.75
C PRO A 49 -23.49 0.14 -10.22
N ASN A 50 -24.60 -0.05 -10.93
CA ASN A 50 -25.01 -1.34 -11.53
C ASN A 50 -24.96 -2.54 -10.55
N PHE A 51 -25.27 -2.30 -9.27
CA PHE A 51 -25.25 -3.34 -8.23
C PHE A 51 -26.17 -4.53 -8.57
N PRO A 52 -25.79 -5.79 -8.26
CA PRO A 52 -26.59 -6.98 -8.62
C PRO A 52 -28.02 -6.93 -8.07
N LYS A 53 -29.02 -6.89 -8.96
CA LYS A 53 -30.43 -6.64 -8.63
C LYS A 53 -31.04 -7.60 -7.60
N ASN A 54 -30.54 -8.83 -7.52
CA ASN A 54 -31.09 -9.88 -6.65
C ASN A 54 -30.44 -9.91 -5.25
N ILE A 55 -29.33 -9.19 -5.05
CA ILE A 55 -28.62 -9.14 -3.76
C ILE A 55 -29.12 -7.93 -2.97
N SER A 56 -29.72 -8.17 -1.82
CA SER A 56 -30.18 -7.10 -0.93
C SER A 56 -29.00 -6.36 -0.31
N LEU A 57 -29.02 -5.03 -0.42
CA LEU A 57 -27.95 -4.12 -0.01
C LEU A 57 -28.48 -3.06 0.96
N GLU A 58 -27.88 -2.99 2.14
CA GLU A 58 -28.19 -2.00 3.18
C GLU A 58 -26.93 -1.27 3.66
N LEU A 59 -27.09 -0.26 4.52
CA LEU A 59 -26.00 0.39 5.24
C LEU A 59 -26.00 -0.14 6.68
N SER A 60 -24.85 -0.60 7.17
CA SER A 60 -24.67 -0.99 8.57
C SER A 60 -23.38 -0.39 9.14
N ASN A 61 -23.29 -0.30 10.47
CA ASN A 61 -22.08 0.13 11.14
C ASN A 61 -21.22 -1.09 11.46
N PHE A 62 -19.95 -1.09 11.04
CA PHE A 62 -18.96 -2.02 11.55
C PHE A 62 -18.38 -1.46 12.85
N VAL A 63 -18.44 -2.25 13.91
CA VAL A 63 -17.79 -1.98 15.19
C VAL A 63 -17.17 -3.31 15.63
N ASN A 64 -15.86 -3.33 15.89
CA ASN A 64 -15.23 -4.52 16.45
C ASN A 64 -15.49 -4.66 17.96
N TRP A 65 -15.29 -5.86 18.52
CA TRP A 65 -15.65 -6.14 19.92
C TRP A 65 -15.04 -5.15 20.94
N ALA A 66 -13.82 -4.65 20.69
CA ALA A 66 -13.13 -3.70 21.57
C ALA A 66 -13.57 -2.22 21.42
N ASP A 67 -14.47 -1.91 20.48
CA ASP A 67 -14.88 -0.54 20.10
C ASP A 67 -13.72 0.35 19.57
N GLU A 68 -12.63 -0.26 19.08
CA GLU A 68 -11.45 0.46 18.58
C GLU A 68 -11.41 0.58 17.04
N VAL A 69 -12.01 -0.37 16.32
CA VAL A 69 -12.19 -0.32 14.85
C VAL A 69 -13.65 -0.06 14.54
N ILE A 70 -13.96 1.18 14.16
CA ILE A 70 -15.30 1.67 13.85
C ILE A 70 -15.32 2.18 12.41
N ALA A 71 -16.31 1.76 11.63
CA ALA A 71 -16.66 2.36 10.35
C ALA A 71 -18.20 2.45 10.25
N ASN A 72 -18.72 3.67 10.15
CA ASN A 72 -20.15 3.92 10.02
C ASN A 72 -20.59 3.89 8.55
N ASP A 73 -21.90 3.75 8.30
CA ASP A 73 -22.51 3.84 6.96
C ASP A 73 -21.84 2.93 5.90
N VAL A 74 -21.51 1.68 6.25
CA VAL A 74 -20.82 0.75 5.35
C VAL A 74 -21.83 -0.13 4.62
N TRP A 75 -21.70 -0.18 3.29
CA TRP A 75 -22.51 -1.05 2.44
C TRP A 75 -22.37 -2.53 2.86
N THR A 76 -23.49 -3.20 3.09
CA THR A 76 -23.58 -4.51 3.73
C THR A 76 -24.60 -5.40 3.03
N VAL A 77 -24.27 -6.69 2.89
CA VAL A 77 -25.12 -7.72 2.26
C VAL A 77 -25.20 -8.98 3.12
N TYR A 78 -26.26 -9.77 2.91
CA TYR A 78 -26.47 -11.10 3.49
C TYR A 78 -26.67 -12.11 2.35
N PRO A 79 -25.57 -12.62 1.75
CA PRO A 79 -25.66 -13.56 0.64
C PRO A 79 -26.22 -14.90 1.12
N LYS A 80 -27.07 -15.51 0.31
CA LYS A 80 -27.75 -16.78 0.59
C LYS A 80 -26.95 -18.01 0.18
N SER A 81 -25.95 -17.84 -0.68
CA SER A 81 -25.08 -18.91 -1.16
C SER A 81 -23.69 -18.38 -1.50
N ALA A 82 -22.75 -19.29 -1.77
CA ALA A 82 -21.39 -18.94 -2.18
C ALA A 82 -21.35 -18.21 -3.54
N GLU A 83 -22.28 -18.55 -4.44
CA GLU A 83 -22.40 -17.98 -5.78
C GLU A 83 -22.85 -16.52 -5.75
N GLU A 84 -23.71 -16.11 -4.80
CA GLU A 84 -24.05 -14.69 -4.60
C GLU A 84 -22.81 -13.87 -4.20
N ILE A 85 -21.85 -14.45 -3.46
CA ILE A 85 -20.56 -13.80 -3.17
C ILE A 85 -19.68 -13.73 -4.43
N VAL A 86 -19.65 -14.78 -5.26
CA VAL A 86 -18.91 -14.77 -6.53
C VAL A 86 -19.45 -13.70 -7.49
N ILE A 87 -20.77 -13.55 -7.60
CA ILE A 87 -21.42 -12.49 -8.37
C ILE A 87 -21.01 -11.12 -7.84
N LEU A 88 -21.00 -10.94 -6.51
CA LEU A 88 -20.61 -9.70 -5.86
C LEU A 88 -19.13 -9.35 -6.06
N ILE A 89 -18.22 -10.33 -6.01
CA ILE A 89 -16.77 -10.09 -6.20
C ILE A 89 -16.46 -9.76 -7.66
N ASN A 90 -17.11 -10.41 -8.63
CA ASN A 90 -16.97 -10.03 -10.05
C ASN A 90 -17.51 -8.62 -10.31
N TRP A 91 -18.67 -8.26 -9.74
CA TRP A 91 -19.14 -6.86 -9.77
C TRP A 91 -18.12 -5.91 -9.10
N ALA A 92 -17.52 -6.31 -7.98
CA ALA A 92 -16.56 -5.47 -7.25
C ALA A 92 -15.25 -5.25 -8.04
N LYS A 93 -14.78 -6.26 -8.79
CA LYS A 93 -13.70 -6.12 -9.80
C LYS A 93 -14.04 -5.02 -10.81
N ASP A 94 -15.21 -5.11 -11.44
CA ASP A 94 -15.59 -4.22 -12.54
C ASP A 94 -15.83 -2.77 -12.10
N TYR A 95 -16.32 -2.56 -10.87
CA TYR A 95 -16.65 -1.21 -10.32
C TYR A 95 -15.63 -0.67 -9.30
N ASN A 96 -14.50 -1.34 -9.11
CA ASN A 96 -13.42 -0.99 -8.16
C ASN A 96 -13.97 -0.88 -6.72
N TYR A 97 -14.61 -1.94 -6.21
CA TYR A 97 -14.95 -2.13 -4.80
C TYR A 97 -14.15 -3.30 -4.22
N THR A 98 -14.09 -3.39 -2.89
CA THR A 98 -13.50 -4.53 -2.17
C THR A 98 -14.57 -5.24 -1.33
N VAL A 99 -14.68 -6.56 -1.46
CA VAL A 99 -15.65 -7.40 -0.73
C VAL A 99 -14.98 -8.04 0.48
N ARG A 100 -15.53 -7.82 1.69
CA ARG A 100 -14.93 -8.28 2.94
C ARG A 100 -15.91 -9.18 3.70
N ALA A 101 -15.51 -10.41 4.01
CA ALA A 101 -16.26 -11.23 4.95
C ALA A 101 -16.28 -10.55 6.33
N SER A 102 -17.47 -10.49 6.94
CA SER A 102 -17.73 -9.83 8.22
C SER A 102 -18.49 -10.80 9.11
N GLY A 103 -17.75 -11.66 9.80
CA GLY A 103 -18.29 -12.60 10.79
C GLY A 103 -18.71 -11.91 12.10
N ALA A 104 -18.40 -12.51 13.25
CA ALA A 104 -18.78 -12.01 14.57
C ALA A 104 -18.13 -10.66 15.00
N MET A 105 -17.33 -10.03 14.13
CA MET A 105 -16.64 -8.75 14.37
C MET A 105 -15.71 -8.72 15.60
N HIS A 106 -15.29 -9.89 16.11
CA HIS A 106 -14.56 -9.97 17.38
C HIS A 106 -13.07 -9.55 17.29
N SER A 107 -12.43 -9.69 16.14
CA SER A 107 -10.98 -9.42 16.03
C SER A 107 -10.61 -7.96 16.28
N TRP A 108 -9.51 -7.73 17.00
CA TRP A 108 -8.95 -6.40 17.19
C TRP A 108 -8.34 -5.87 15.88
N SER A 109 -7.61 -6.73 15.18
CA SER A 109 -6.90 -6.43 13.93
C SER A 109 -7.81 -5.84 12.83
N PRO A 110 -7.40 -4.76 12.13
CA PRO A 110 -8.20 -4.05 11.12
C PRO A 110 -8.27 -4.78 9.75
N LEU A 111 -8.43 -6.10 9.76
CA LEU A 111 -8.50 -6.95 8.58
C LEU A 111 -9.83 -6.79 7.81
N THR A 112 -10.90 -6.34 8.47
CA THR A 112 -12.21 -6.15 7.81
C THR A 112 -12.32 -4.78 7.16
N VAL A 113 -12.16 -3.69 7.92
CA VAL A 113 -12.20 -2.29 7.44
C VAL A 113 -10.92 -1.56 7.83
N ASN A 114 -10.41 -0.71 6.95
CA ASN A 114 -9.11 -0.04 7.15
C ASN A 114 -9.22 1.16 8.09
N LEU A 115 -8.26 1.31 9.01
CA LEU A 115 -8.00 2.57 9.72
C LEU A 115 -7.06 3.46 8.90
N ASP A 116 -7.40 3.75 7.63
CA ASP A 116 -6.56 4.61 6.80
C ASP A 116 -6.44 6.00 7.44
N LYS A 117 -5.21 6.48 7.62
CA LYS A 117 -4.87 7.67 8.42
C LYS A 117 -5.52 8.95 7.88
N ASN A 118 -5.94 8.95 6.61
CA ASN A 118 -6.65 10.05 5.96
C ASN A 118 -8.18 9.87 5.88
N SER A 119 -8.72 8.71 6.27
CA SER A 119 -10.16 8.44 6.24
C SER A 119 -10.89 9.18 7.35
N ALA A 120 -11.73 10.16 6.97
CA ALA A 120 -12.65 10.82 7.90
C ALA A 120 -13.73 9.87 8.47
N TYR A 121 -13.91 8.69 7.87
CA TYR A 121 -14.87 7.67 8.30
C TYR A 121 -14.40 6.79 9.46
N CYS A 122 -13.08 6.66 9.66
CA CYS A 122 -12.47 5.65 10.53
C CYS A 122 -11.78 6.26 11.76
N LYS A 123 -12.29 7.38 12.27
CA LYS A 123 -11.71 8.09 13.42
C LYS A 123 -12.30 7.62 14.75
N LYS A 124 -11.41 7.11 15.61
CA LYS A 124 -11.58 6.97 17.07
C LYS A 124 -12.13 8.28 17.67
N TYR A 125 -12.94 8.17 18.73
CA TYR A 125 -13.56 9.30 19.43
C TYR A 125 -12.53 10.39 19.82
N ILE A 126 -12.48 11.46 19.03
CA ILE A 126 -11.97 12.77 19.44
C ILE A 126 -13.19 13.69 19.57
N LEU A 127 -13.22 14.48 20.64
CA LEU A 127 -14.24 15.52 20.89
C LEU A 127 -14.03 16.74 19.96
N ALA A 128 -13.99 16.49 18.65
CA ALA A 128 -14.11 17.53 17.65
C ALA A 128 -15.55 18.07 17.67
N PRO A 129 -15.78 19.39 17.84
CA PRO A 129 -17.12 19.96 17.83
C PRO A 129 -17.81 19.68 16.48
N LEU A 130 -19.16 19.61 16.48
CA LEU A 130 -19.94 19.23 15.29
C LEU A 130 -19.70 20.15 14.08
N SER A 131 -19.18 21.36 14.29
CA SER A 131 -18.76 22.30 13.23
C SER A 131 -17.65 21.79 12.31
N CYS A 132 -16.94 20.71 12.66
CA CYS A 132 -15.87 20.13 11.83
C CYS A 132 -16.38 19.23 10.67
N TYR A 133 -17.67 18.85 10.65
CA TYR A 133 -18.21 17.79 9.77
C TYR A 133 -18.76 18.31 8.43
N SER A 134 -18.02 19.16 7.70
CA SER A 134 -18.49 19.74 6.41
C SER A 134 -17.98 19.06 5.13
N PHE A 135 -17.01 18.14 5.22
CA PHE A 135 -16.52 17.42 4.04
C PHE A 135 -17.51 16.34 3.60
N ARG A 136 -17.86 16.33 2.30
CA ARG A 136 -18.79 15.37 1.68
C ARG A 136 -18.40 13.93 2.04
N LYS A 137 -19.19 13.28 2.89
CA LYS A 137 -19.12 11.83 3.13
C LYS A 137 -19.33 11.12 1.79
N ILE A 138 -18.31 10.37 1.35
CA ILE A 138 -18.44 9.29 0.36
C ILE A 138 -18.19 8.01 1.15
N PRO A 139 -19.15 7.05 1.21
CA PRO A 139 -18.93 5.81 1.94
C PRO A 139 -17.72 5.06 1.33
N PRO A 140 -16.97 4.29 2.14
CA PRO A 140 -15.85 3.52 1.61
C PRO A 140 -16.32 2.59 0.48
N LYS A 141 -15.48 2.38 -0.54
CA LYS A 141 -15.74 1.39 -1.62
C LYS A 141 -15.54 -0.05 -1.12
N ILE A 142 -16.19 -0.39 0.00
CA ILE A 142 -16.14 -1.68 0.68
C ILE A 142 -17.57 -2.21 0.77
N ILE A 143 -17.79 -3.48 0.42
CA ILE A 143 -19.02 -4.21 0.72
C ILE A 143 -18.73 -5.25 1.80
N LEU A 144 -19.49 -5.25 2.89
CA LEU A 144 -19.40 -6.25 3.96
C LEU A 144 -20.35 -7.42 3.68
N VAL A 145 -19.81 -8.64 3.69
CA VAL A 145 -20.55 -9.89 3.56
C VAL A 145 -20.80 -10.49 4.95
N LYS A 146 -22.04 -10.48 5.40
CA LYS A 146 -22.46 -11.10 6.67
C LYS A 146 -22.76 -12.58 6.45
N THR A 147 -21.84 -13.45 6.88
CA THR A 147 -21.94 -14.90 6.65
C THR A 147 -22.95 -15.59 7.57
N GLN A 148 -23.08 -15.15 8.83
CA GLN A 148 -23.80 -15.88 9.89
C GLN A 148 -25.32 -16.03 9.69
N ARG A 149 -25.91 -15.34 8.70
CA ARG A 149 -27.36 -15.34 8.49
C ARG A 149 -27.85 -16.52 7.64
N PHE A 150 -27.05 -16.93 6.65
CA PHE A 150 -27.43 -17.96 5.68
C PHE A 150 -26.28 -18.92 5.33
N LEU A 151 -25.02 -18.50 5.51
CA LEU A 151 -23.82 -19.31 5.26
C LEU A 151 -23.31 -19.88 6.60
N ASN A 152 -24.19 -20.61 7.28
CA ASN A 152 -24.04 -21.10 8.65
C ASN A 152 -24.42 -22.59 8.81
N ASN A 153 -24.48 -23.34 7.71
CA ASN A 153 -24.78 -24.77 7.72
C ASN A 153 -23.55 -25.60 8.15
N MET A 154 -23.82 -26.76 8.74
CA MET A 154 -22.82 -27.75 9.16
C MET A 154 -23.40 -29.16 8.98
N GLN A 155 -22.56 -30.09 8.52
CA GLN A 155 -22.89 -31.52 8.45
C GLN A 155 -21.70 -32.35 8.95
N VAL A 156 -21.93 -33.27 9.90
CA VAL A 156 -20.93 -34.31 10.22
C VAL A 156 -20.95 -35.34 9.08
N ILE A 157 -19.79 -35.57 8.46
CA ILE A 157 -19.59 -36.51 7.35
C ILE A 157 -19.33 -37.90 7.90
N ASN A 158 -18.30 -38.03 8.74
CA ASN A 158 -17.99 -39.24 9.49
C ASN A 158 -18.04 -38.95 11.00
N ALA A 159 -18.63 -39.85 11.78
CA ALA A 159 -18.70 -39.80 13.23
C ALA A 159 -17.82 -40.86 13.94
N ASP A 160 -17.13 -41.72 13.18
CA ASP A 160 -16.24 -42.74 13.72
C ASP A 160 -15.06 -42.11 14.49
N PRO A 161 -14.86 -42.39 15.79
CA PRO A 161 -13.86 -41.69 16.61
C PRO A 161 -12.40 -41.76 16.12
N GLY A 162 -12.07 -42.69 15.21
CA GLY A 162 -10.75 -42.78 14.58
C GLY A 162 -10.55 -41.89 13.35
N ASP A 163 -11.62 -41.46 12.70
CA ASP A 163 -11.59 -40.77 11.39
C ASP A 163 -12.66 -39.66 11.24
N ALA A 164 -13.27 -39.22 12.35
CA ALA A 164 -14.39 -38.29 12.33
C ALA A 164 -14.07 -36.95 11.64
N SER A 165 -15.05 -36.48 10.88
CA SER A 165 -14.91 -35.29 10.03
C SER A 165 -16.26 -34.61 9.78
N PHE A 166 -16.23 -33.31 9.55
CA PHE A 166 -17.42 -32.50 9.29
C PHE A 166 -17.16 -31.44 8.22
N TRP A 167 -18.21 -31.12 7.48
CA TRP A 167 -18.29 -29.97 6.59
C TRP A 167 -18.97 -28.80 7.30
N ALA A 168 -18.49 -27.58 7.10
CA ALA A 168 -19.06 -26.37 7.69
C ALA A 168 -18.85 -25.11 6.83
N GLU A 169 -19.83 -24.22 6.86
CA GLU A 169 -19.75 -22.88 6.27
C GLU A 169 -19.07 -21.88 7.23
N PRO A 170 -18.42 -20.81 6.71
CA PRO A 170 -17.61 -19.88 7.52
C PRO A 170 -18.40 -19.07 8.55
N GLY A 171 -19.73 -18.97 8.40
CA GLY A 171 -20.63 -18.25 9.32
C GLY A 171 -21.17 -19.10 10.47
N VAL A 172 -20.86 -20.41 10.53
CA VAL A 172 -21.15 -21.27 11.70
C VAL A 172 -20.50 -20.64 12.94
N MET A 173 -21.26 -20.52 14.03
CA MET A 173 -20.74 -20.05 15.32
C MET A 173 -20.00 -21.18 16.04
N LEU A 174 -18.83 -20.87 16.63
CA LEU A 174 -17.96 -21.86 17.25
C LEU A 174 -18.65 -22.56 18.44
N GLU A 175 -19.47 -21.87 19.24
CA GLU A 175 -20.23 -22.49 20.31
C GLU A 175 -21.31 -23.49 19.85
N ASP A 176 -21.87 -23.28 18.66
CA ASP A 176 -22.83 -24.21 18.03
C ASP A 176 -22.11 -25.39 17.36
N LEU A 177 -20.99 -25.15 16.66
CA LEU A 177 -20.11 -26.20 16.14
C LEU A 177 -19.70 -27.17 17.27
N LEU A 178 -19.14 -26.64 18.35
CA LEU A 178 -18.69 -27.45 19.49
C LEU A 178 -19.87 -28.21 20.14
N LYS A 179 -21.07 -27.62 20.18
CA LYS A 179 -22.30 -28.24 20.72
C LYS A 179 -22.80 -29.39 19.82
N ILE A 180 -22.72 -29.22 18.50
CA ILE A 180 -23.07 -30.28 17.54
C ILE A 180 -22.07 -31.43 17.65
N LEU A 181 -20.77 -31.15 17.74
CA LEU A 181 -19.74 -32.17 17.96
C LEU A 181 -19.95 -32.93 19.28
N GLU A 182 -20.19 -32.23 20.39
CA GLU A 182 -20.49 -32.86 21.70
C GLU A 182 -21.69 -33.82 21.61
N SER A 183 -22.76 -33.43 20.90
CA SER A 183 -23.94 -34.28 20.65
C SER A 183 -23.67 -35.56 19.84
N ARG A 184 -22.52 -35.63 19.17
CA ARG A 184 -22.02 -36.80 18.43
C ARG A 184 -20.88 -37.54 19.15
N LYS A 185 -20.57 -37.17 20.40
CA LYS A 185 -19.39 -37.65 21.16
C LYS A 185 -18.05 -37.30 20.50
N LEU A 186 -18.00 -36.16 19.82
CA LEU A 186 -16.81 -35.58 19.21
C LEU A 186 -16.42 -34.26 19.89
N GLY A 187 -15.21 -33.78 19.63
CA GLY A 187 -14.75 -32.46 20.07
C GLY A 187 -13.35 -32.11 19.58
N PHE A 188 -12.77 -31.07 20.18
CA PHE A 188 -11.36 -30.70 19.98
C PHE A 188 -10.62 -30.69 21.34
N SER A 189 -9.37 -31.11 21.31
CA SER A 189 -8.35 -31.02 22.38
C SER A 189 -7.93 -29.58 22.68
N ASN A 190 -8.05 -28.69 21.69
CA ASN A 190 -7.66 -27.28 21.74
C ASN A 190 -8.58 -26.44 20.83
N HIS A 191 -9.21 -25.39 21.38
CA HIS A 191 -10.01 -24.42 20.63
C HIS A 191 -10.04 -23.06 21.36
N PRO A 192 -10.38 -21.94 20.69
CA PRO A 192 -10.58 -20.65 21.34
C PRO A 192 -11.57 -20.71 22.52
N ALA A 193 -11.23 -20.03 23.62
CA ALA A 193 -12.07 -19.95 24.83
C ALA A 193 -13.35 -19.12 24.66
N VAL A 194 -13.40 -18.28 23.63
CA VAL A 194 -14.58 -17.51 23.22
C VAL A 194 -15.41 -18.34 22.24
N GLY A 195 -16.61 -18.75 22.64
CA GLY A 195 -17.54 -19.47 21.75
C GLY A 195 -18.31 -18.56 20.78
N GLY A 196 -18.48 -17.28 21.15
CA GLY A 196 -19.19 -16.25 20.37
C GLY A 196 -18.43 -15.71 19.14
N ILE A 197 -17.71 -16.56 18.42
CA ILE A 197 -17.00 -16.23 17.17
C ILE A 197 -17.41 -17.16 16.03
N THR A 198 -17.33 -16.67 14.79
CA THR A 198 -17.56 -17.46 13.57
C THR A 198 -16.37 -18.35 13.22
N LEU A 199 -16.61 -19.59 12.78
CA LEU A 199 -15.59 -20.56 12.36
C LEU A 199 -14.61 -19.96 11.34
N GLY A 200 -15.09 -19.41 10.22
CA GLY A 200 -14.22 -18.80 9.22
C GLY A 200 -13.42 -17.61 9.75
N GLY A 201 -13.96 -16.90 10.75
CA GLY A 201 -13.25 -15.83 11.45
C GLY A 201 -12.14 -16.33 12.38
N ALA A 202 -12.29 -17.53 12.96
CA ALA A 202 -11.25 -18.19 13.74
C ALA A 202 -10.15 -18.75 12.82
N LEU A 203 -10.52 -19.47 11.76
CA LEU A 203 -9.57 -20.05 10.80
C LEU A 203 -8.74 -18.98 10.09
N ALA A 204 -9.33 -17.84 9.71
CA ALA A 204 -8.63 -16.74 9.06
C ALA A 204 -7.42 -16.19 9.85
N VAL A 205 -7.36 -16.39 11.16
CA VAL A 205 -6.29 -15.89 12.05
C VAL A 205 -5.57 -17.00 12.83
N ALA A 206 -5.77 -18.27 12.47
CA ALA A 206 -5.26 -19.45 13.18
C ALA A 206 -5.72 -19.54 14.66
N GLY A 207 -7.03 -19.44 14.88
CA GLY A 207 -7.65 -19.46 16.21
C GLY A 207 -7.30 -20.71 17.04
N HIS A 208 -6.88 -20.48 18.28
CA HIS A 208 -6.34 -21.48 19.21
C HIS A 208 -6.76 -21.19 20.67
N GLY A 209 -6.67 -22.20 21.53
CA GLY A 209 -6.80 -22.10 22.99
C GLY A 209 -5.46 -22.31 23.69
N THR A 210 -5.31 -23.46 24.35
CA THR A 210 -4.12 -23.94 25.08
C THR A 210 -4.06 -25.48 24.99
N GLY A 211 -2.87 -26.08 25.05
CA GLY A 211 -2.68 -27.53 24.99
C GLY A 211 -1.43 -27.99 24.26
N VAL A 212 -0.60 -28.73 24.96
CA VAL A 212 0.48 -29.62 24.51
C VAL A 212 0.26 -31.00 25.15
N PRO A 213 0.90 -32.09 24.70
CA PRO A 213 0.82 -33.34 25.44
C PRO A 213 1.42 -33.21 26.85
N ALA A 214 0.73 -33.75 27.84
CA ALA A 214 1.36 -34.17 29.10
C ALA A 214 2.35 -35.33 28.84
N GLU A 215 3.27 -35.62 29.78
CA GLU A 215 4.35 -36.61 29.59
C GLU A 215 3.88 -38.02 29.21
N ASN A 216 2.63 -38.38 29.55
CA ASN A 216 2.01 -39.67 29.22
C ASN A 216 0.75 -39.52 28.33
N GLU A 217 0.51 -38.34 27.74
CA GLU A 217 -0.62 -38.09 26.84
C GLU A 217 -0.20 -38.27 25.37
N THR A 218 -0.87 -39.19 24.67
CA THR A 218 -0.72 -39.34 23.21
C THR A 218 -1.82 -38.59 22.45
N LEU A 219 -1.47 -37.92 21.35
CA LEU A 219 -2.44 -37.23 20.51
C LEU A 219 -3.43 -38.23 19.89
N SER A 220 -4.68 -38.20 20.36
CA SER A 220 -5.75 -39.05 19.84
C SER A 220 -6.13 -38.67 18.40
N PRO A 221 -6.67 -39.60 17.59
CA PRO A 221 -7.10 -39.32 16.22
C PRO A 221 -8.05 -38.13 16.12
N GLY A 222 -7.93 -37.34 15.05
CA GLY A 222 -8.80 -36.20 14.76
C GLY A 222 -8.58 -34.94 15.61
N HIS A 223 -7.65 -34.98 16.57
CA HIS A 223 -7.24 -33.85 17.40
C HIS A 223 -5.95 -33.19 16.89
N THR A 224 -5.66 -31.98 17.39
CA THR A 224 -4.41 -31.22 17.16
C THR A 224 -4.01 -30.53 18.46
N PHE A 225 -2.71 -30.34 18.69
CA PHE A 225 -2.25 -29.42 19.74
C PHE A 225 -2.04 -27.99 19.20
N GLY A 226 -1.95 -27.81 17.88
CA GLY A 226 -1.93 -26.51 17.21
C GLY A 226 -3.29 -25.82 17.14
N SER A 227 -3.44 -24.90 16.18
CA SER A 227 -4.68 -24.14 15.93
C SER A 227 -5.77 -24.95 15.22
N LEU A 228 -7.00 -24.45 15.22
CA LEU A 228 -8.11 -25.04 14.45
C LEU A 228 -7.82 -25.12 12.94
N SER A 229 -7.00 -24.20 12.40
CA SER A 229 -6.58 -24.21 11.00
C SER A 229 -5.79 -25.47 10.63
N ASN A 230 -5.16 -26.14 11.59
CA ASN A 230 -4.44 -27.38 11.34
C ASN A 230 -5.38 -28.57 11.08
N LEU A 231 -6.67 -28.51 11.46
CA LEU A 231 -7.63 -29.61 11.25
C LEU A 231 -8.31 -29.60 9.86
N ILE A 232 -8.02 -28.62 9.01
CA ILE A 232 -8.61 -28.51 7.67
C ILE A 232 -8.06 -29.62 6.74
N MET A 233 -8.97 -30.46 6.23
CA MET A 233 -8.72 -31.51 5.25
C MET A 233 -8.96 -31.04 3.80
N ALA A 234 -9.97 -30.20 3.59
CA ALA A 234 -10.30 -29.58 2.31
C ALA A 234 -11.06 -28.27 2.56
N PHE A 235 -11.13 -27.39 1.56
CA PHE A 235 -11.92 -26.15 1.64
C PHE A 235 -12.28 -25.60 0.26
N THR A 236 -13.41 -24.90 0.16
CA THR A 236 -13.73 -24.09 -1.02
C THR A 236 -13.37 -22.63 -0.76
N ALA A 237 -12.66 -21.99 -1.68
CA ALA A 237 -12.37 -20.56 -1.64
C ALA A 237 -12.80 -19.87 -2.94
N ILE A 238 -13.10 -18.57 -2.84
CA ILE A 238 -13.31 -17.74 -4.03
C ILE A 238 -11.95 -17.24 -4.52
N VAL A 239 -11.65 -17.56 -5.78
CA VAL A 239 -10.37 -17.29 -6.42
C VAL A 239 -10.57 -16.73 -7.81
N TYR A 240 -9.61 -15.95 -8.30
CA TYR A 240 -9.55 -15.59 -9.70
C TYR A 240 -9.12 -16.78 -10.57
N ASP A 241 -9.79 -16.94 -11.70
CA ASP A 241 -9.41 -17.85 -12.79
C ASP A 241 -9.05 -17.04 -14.03
N ASP A 242 -7.79 -17.16 -14.46
CA ASP A 242 -7.25 -16.48 -15.64
C ASP A 242 -7.90 -16.97 -16.94
N PHE A 243 -8.43 -18.20 -17.00
CA PHE A 243 -9.02 -18.77 -18.22
C PHE A 243 -10.40 -18.18 -18.53
N SER A 244 -11.29 -18.10 -17.53
CA SER A 244 -12.60 -17.44 -17.67
C SER A 244 -12.55 -15.92 -17.47
N GLY A 245 -11.42 -15.38 -17.00
CA GLY A 245 -11.23 -13.96 -16.73
C GLY A 245 -12.04 -13.43 -15.54
N LYS A 246 -12.45 -14.32 -14.62
CA LYS A 246 -13.46 -14.06 -13.57
C LYS A 246 -13.06 -14.71 -12.25
N TYR A 247 -13.66 -14.21 -11.17
CA TYR A 247 -13.65 -14.93 -9.90
C TYR A 247 -14.64 -16.09 -9.95
N THR A 248 -14.27 -17.24 -9.38
CA THR A 248 -15.06 -18.48 -9.31
C THR A 248 -14.84 -19.18 -7.96
N LEU A 249 -15.63 -20.21 -7.68
CA LEU A 249 -15.37 -21.15 -6.59
C LEU A 249 -14.32 -22.17 -7.02
N LYS A 250 -13.36 -22.44 -6.14
CA LYS A 250 -12.41 -23.54 -6.29
C LYS A 250 -12.27 -24.30 -4.98
N GLU A 251 -12.45 -25.61 -5.04
CA GLU A 251 -12.09 -26.53 -3.96
C GLU A 251 -10.57 -26.76 -3.98
N PHE A 252 -10.00 -26.90 -2.79
CA PHE A 252 -8.61 -27.26 -2.55
C PHE A 252 -8.54 -28.37 -1.50
N GLN A 253 -7.71 -29.38 -1.76
CA GLN A 253 -7.38 -30.43 -0.80
C GLN A 253 -6.19 -29.98 0.06
N ARG A 254 -6.07 -30.47 1.29
CA ARG A 254 -4.94 -30.17 2.20
C ARG A 254 -3.59 -30.68 1.67
N SER A 255 -3.61 -31.60 0.70
CA SER A 255 -2.44 -32.08 -0.05
C SER A 255 -1.99 -31.12 -1.17
N ASP A 256 -2.85 -30.19 -1.63
CA ASP A 256 -2.51 -29.29 -2.73
C ASP A 256 -1.39 -28.34 -2.32
N VAL A 257 -0.34 -28.22 -3.12
CA VAL A 257 0.88 -27.42 -2.84
C VAL A 257 0.57 -25.96 -2.44
N VAL A 258 -0.53 -25.39 -2.93
CA VAL A 258 -0.96 -24.01 -2.61
C VAL A 258 -1.84 -23.89 -1.36
N SER A 259 -2.40 -24.99 -0.84
CA SER A 259 -3.38 -24.99 0.25
C SER A 259 -2.85 -24.36 1.55
N GLY A 260 -1.56 -24.57 1.86
CA GLY A 260 -0.89 -24.00 3.04
C GLY A 260 -0.97 -22.48 3.15
N ALA A 261 -1.12 -21.76 2.03
CA ALA A 261 -1.29 -20.32 2.00
C ALA A 261 -2.68 -19.84 2.49
N PHE A 262 -3.69 -20.71 2.43
CA PHE A 262 -5.08 -20.40 2.77
C PHE A 262 -5.44 -20.68 4.23
N LEU A 263 -4.74 -21.62 4.88
CA LEU A 263 -5.08 -22.12 6.23
C LEU A 263 -5.16 -21.00 7.29
N ALA A 264 -4.40 -19.91 7.14
CA ALA A 264 -4.60 -18.65 7.87
C ALA A 264 -4.51 -17.45 6.91
N HIS A 265 -5.49 -17.34 6.02
CA HIS A 265 -5.52 -16.36 4.93
C HIS A 265 -5.62 -14.87 5.36
N LEU A 266 -5.78 -14.53 6.64
CA LEU A 266 -5.97 -13.15 7.14
C LEU A 266 -7.11 -12.38 6.45
N GLY A 267 -8.10 -13.11 5.92
CA GLY A 267 -9.16 -12.54 5.08
C GLY A 267 -8.69 -12.03 3.71
N LYS A 268 -7.51 -12.43 3.19
CA LYS A 268 -7.07 -12.09 1.83
C LYS A 268 -7.95 -12.72 0.74
N THR A 269 -8.43 -13.93 0.97
CA THR A 269 -9.54 -14.57 0.22
C THR A 269 -10.78 -14.73 1.12
N ILE A 270 -11.89 -15.17 0.54
CA ILE A 270 -13.08 -15.65 1.26
C ILE A 270 -13.17 -17.17 1.03
N VAL A 271 -12.96 -17.92 2.11
CA VAL A 271 -13.30 -19.36 2.20
C VAL A 271 -14.81 -19.47 2.39
N THR A 272 -15.49 -20.26 1.57
CA THR A 272 -16.96 -20.40 1.54
C THR A 272 -17.45 -21.69 2.20
N ASN A 273 -16.58 -22.70 2.35
CA ASN A 273 -16.79 -23.85 3.23
C ASN A 273 -15.46 -24.53 3.56
N VAL A 274 -15.46 -25.36 4.60
CA VAL A 274 -14.33 -26.21 5.01
C VAL A 274 -14.81 -27.62 5.35
N THR A 275 -13.98 -28.60 5.04
CA THR A 275 -14.04 -29.96 5.60
C THR A 275 -12.91 -30.12 6.60
N MET A 276 -13.22 -30.50 7.84
CA MET A 276 -12.28 -30.56 8.95
C MET A 276 -12.40 -31.89 9.70
N ARG A 277 -11.29 -32.35 10.30
CA ARG A 277 -11.33 -33.42 11.30
C ARG A 277 -11.91 -32.92 12.63
N ALA A 278 -12.50 -33.85 13.38
CA ALA A 278 -12.73 -33.74 14.81
C ALA A 278 -12.29 -35.04 15.49
N GLY A 279 -11.90 -35.00 16.76
CA GLY A 279 -11.53 -36.19 17.52
C GLY A 279 -12.62 -36.65 18.48
N PRO A 280 -12.40 -37.75 19.22
CA PRO A 280 -13.32 -38.18 20.28
C PRO A 280 -13.48 -37.10 21.34
N LEU A 281 -14.70 -36.97 21.89
CA LEU A 281 -14.98 -36.09 23.02
C LEU A 281 -14.16 -36.52 24.24
N GLN A 282 -13.25 -35.64 24.68
CA GLN A 282 -12.50 -35.81 25.93
C GLN A 282 -13.30 -35.27 27.11
N HIS A 283 -13.24 -35.94 28.27
CA HIS A 283 -13.57 -35.30 29.54
C HIS A 283 -12.35 -34.59 30.12
N LEU A 284 -12.56 -33.38 30.63
CA LEU A 284 -11.53 -32.53 31.17
C LEU A 284 -11.90 -32.09 32.59
N ARG A 285 -10.96 -32.22 33.52
CA ARG A 285 -10.94 -31.45 34.78
C ARG A 285 -10.39 -30.06 34.49
N CYS A 286 -10.86 -29.04 35.17
CA CYS A 286 -10.27 -27.70 35.20
C CYS A 286 -10.13 -27.23 36.65
N GLN A 287 -8.90 -26.99 37.10
CA GLN A 287 -8.58 -26.47 38.43
C GLN A 287 -8.08 -25.03 38.35
N SER A 288 -8.48 -24.19 39.32
CA SER A 288 -8.05 -22.80 39.46
C SER A 288 -7.18 -22.61 40.70
N PHE A 289 -5.98 -22.08 40.52
CA PHE A 289 -5.03 -21.75 41.58
C PHE A 289 -4.82 -20.24 41.68
N ILE A 290 -4.65 -19.74 42.90
CA ILE A 290 -4.58 -18.32 43.27
C ILE A 290 -3.57 -18.04 44.41
N ASP A 291 -2.85 -19.08 44.82
CA ASP A 291 -1.95 -19.18 45.98
C ASP A 291 -0.47 -19.39 45.55
N ILE A 292 -0.22 -19.38 44.25
CA ILE A 292 1.09 -19.51 43.62
C ILE A 292 1.56 -18.10 43.24
N SER A 293 2.79 -17.73 43.61
CA SER A 293 3.36 -16.43 43.21
C SER A 293 3.76 -16.45 41.73
N ALA A 294 3.78 -15.29 41.08
CA ALA A 294 4.29 -15.17 39.72
C ALA A 294 5.78 -15.55 39.63
N GLU A 295 6.55 -15.36 40.72
CA GLU A 295 7.95 -15.76 40.81
C GLU A 295 8.14 -17.29 40.81
N GLU A 296 7.29 -18.04 41.53
CA GLU A 296 7.28 -19.51 41.45
C GLU A 296 6.76 -19.97 40.07
N LEU A 297 5.64 -19.41 39.62
CA LEU A 297 4.93 -19.88 38.43
C LEU A 297 5.75 -19.69 37.15
N PHE A 298 6.49 -18.57 37.03
CA PHE A 298 7.42 -18.29 35.94
C PHE A 298 8.88 -18.73 36.23
N GLY A 299 9.11 -19.50 37.30
CA GLY A 299 10.39 -20.14 37.60
C GLY A 299 11.54 -19.18 37.95
N GLN A 300 11.28 -17.99 38.51
CA GLN A 300 12.36 -17.13 39.03
C GLN A 300 13.03 -17.76 40.25
N ILE A 301 12.22 -18.40 41.10
CA ILE A 301 12.67 -19.19 42.25
C ILE A 301 12.49 -20.68 41.96
N GLU A 302 13.28 -21.52 42.63
CA GLU A 302 13.08 -22.96 42.58
C GLU A 302 11.80 -23.34 43.33
N GLY A 303 10.92 -24.10 42.67
CA GLY A 303 9.61 -24.46 43.19
C GLY A 303 9.00 -25.65 42.47
N LEU A 304 7.91 -26.19 43.03
CA LEU A 304 7.24 -27.36 42.48
C LEU A 304 6.08 -27.00 41.54
N ARG A 305 5.61 -25.74 41.56
CA ARG A 305 4.40 -25.30 40.86
C ARG A 305 4.70 -24.34 39.69
N THR A 306 5.78 -24.61 38.94
CA THR A 306 6.12 -23.85 37.73
C THR A 306 5.19 -24.23 36.57
N ILE A 307 4.97 -23.32 35.61
CA ILE A 307 4.18 -23.58 34.38
C ILE A 307 4.66 -24.85 33.67
N SER A 308 5.97 -25.05 33.58
CA SER A 308 6.60 -26.24 32.98
C SER A 308 6.10 -27.54 33.61
N LYS A 309 6.02 -27.58 34.95
CA LYS A 309 5.58 -28.76 35.71
C LYS A 309 4.08 -29.03 35.53
N PHE A 310 3.24 -28.00 35.54
CA PHE A 310 1.81 -28.15 35.21
C PHE A 310 1.56 -28.60 33.76
N LEU A 311 2.36 -28.10 32.81
CA LEU A 311 2.29 -28.55 31.43
C LEU A 311 2.79 -29.99 31.26
N ASN A 312 3.71 -30.47 32.09
CA ASN A 312 4.16 -31.87 32.04
C ASN A 312 3.11 -32.84 32.61
N THR A 313 2.37 -32.43 33.67
CA THR A 313 1.33 -33.29 34.27
C THR A 313 -0.02 -33.22 33.56
N SER A 314 -0.38 -32.08 32.96
CA SER A 314 -1.74 -31.82 32.47
C SER A 314 -1.81 -31.28 31.03
N GLY A 315 -0.71 -30.81 30.45
CA GLY A 315 -0.64 -30.35 29.06
C GLY A 315 -1.30 -28.99 28.76
N ARG A 316 -2.32 -28.56 29.51
CA ARG A 316 -3.14 -27.37 29.21
C ARG A 316 -3.16 -26.39 30.37
N ILE A 317 -2.72 -25.14 30.15
CA ILE A 317 -2.74 -24.07 31.16
C ILE A 317 -3.17 -22.72 30.60
N GLU A 318 -3.75 -21.86 31.43
CA GLU A 318 -3.85 -20.42 31.21
C GLU A 318 -3.48 -19.67 32.48
N VAL A 319 -2.58 -18.69 32.38
CA VAL A 319 -2.28 -17.74 33.46
C VAL A 319 -2.96 -16.41 33.16
N ILE A 320 -3.71 -15.87 34.12
CA ILE A 320 -4.21 -14.49 34.11
C ILE A 320 -3.58 -13.74 35.29
N TRP A 321 -2.59 -12.89 35.01
CA TRP A 321 -1.83 -12.16 36.03
C TRP A 321 -2.09 -10.66 35.97
N PHE A 322 -2.66 -10.09 37.02
CA PHE A 322 -2.92 -8.64 37.09
C PHE A 322 -1.65 -7.90 37.52
N PRO A 323 -1.16 -6.89 36.78
CA PRO A 323 0.09 -6.22 37.10
C PRO A 323 0.06 -5.54 38.49
N PHE A 324 1.22 -5.47 39.15
CA PHE A 324 1.36 -5.01 40.54
C PHE A 324 0.66 -5.90 41.59
N THR A 325 0.48 -7.19 41.29
CA THR A 325 -0.03 -8.20 42.23
C THR A 325 0.90 -9.43 42.28
N ALA A 326 0.94 -10.14 43.41
CA ALA A 326 1.89 -11.24 43.61
C ALA A 326 1.46 -12.56 42.95
N ASN A 327 0.16 -12.89 43.03
CA ASN A 327 -0.36 -14.20 42.62
C ASN A 327 -1.26 -14.06 41.38
N PRO A 328 -0.94 -14.76 40.27
CA PRO A 328 -1.86 -14.92 39.15
C PRO A 328 -3.07 -15.80 39.49
N TRP A 329 -4.13 -15.70 38.69
CA TRP A 329 -5.12 -16.77 38.55
C TRP A 329 -4.62 -17.73 37.47
N LEU A 330 -4.09 -18.88 37.90
CA LEU A 330 -3.76 -19.99 37.02
C LEU A 330 -4.99 -20.88 36.85
N LYS A 331 -5.28 -21.30 35.62
CA LYS A 331 -6.15 -22.43 35.29
C LYS A 331 -5.31 -23.55 34.68
N VAL A 332 -5.59 -24.78 35.10
CA VAL A 332 -4.97 -26.01 34.59
C VAL A 332 -6.08 -26.94 34.16
N TRP A 333 -6.01 -27.48 32.93
CA TRP A 333 -6.94 -28.50 32.45
C TRP A 333 -6.23 -29.84 32.31
N THR A 334 -6.82 -30.91 32.83
CA THR A 334 -6.25 -32.27 32.81
C THR A 334 -7.25 -33.20 32.11
N VAL A 335 -6.78 -34.08 31.23
CA VAL A 335 -7.64 -35.10 30.60
C VAL A 335 -7.96 -36.17 31.64
N GLU A 336 -9.24 -36.40 31.89
CA GLU A 336 -9.68 -37.15 33.06
C GLU A 336 -11.03 -37.81 32.76
N GLU A 337 -11.05 -39.06 32.28
CA GLU A 337 -12.30 -39.71 31.81
C GLU A 337 -13.30 -40.04 32.94
N THR A 338 -12.82 -40.13 34.19
CA THR A 338 -13.68 -40.31 35.37
C THR A 338 -13.65 -39.07 36.26
N LYS A 339 -14.84 -38.54 36.57
CA LYS A 339 -15.02 -37.42 37.51
C LYS A 339 -14.25 -37.64 38.82
N PRO A 340 -13.29 -36.77 39.19
CA PRO A 340 -12.66 -36.80 40.51
C PRO A 340 -13.70 -36.49 41.60
N GLY A 341 -13.64 -37.20 42.73
CA GLY A 341 -14.67 -37.14 43.77
C GLY A 341 -14.91 -35.75 44.38
N ALA A 342 -13.92 -34.85 44.33
CA ALA A 342 -13.99 -33.49 44.84
C ALA A 342 -14.37 -32.42 43.80
N SER A 343 -14.40 -32.73 42.51
CA SER A 343 -14.70 -31.75 41.44
C SER A 343 -16.20 -31.51 41.30
N THR A 344 -16.63 -30.29 40.98
CA THR A 344 -18.01 -29.98 40.56
C THR A 344 -18.27 -30.52 39.15
N TYR A 345 -19.42 -31.15 38.88
CA TYR A 345 -19.76 -31.54 37.50
C TYR A 345 -20.41 -30.36 36.76
N VAL A 346 -19.99 -30.11 35.51
CA VAL A 346 -20.57 -29.08 34.66
C VAL A 346 -21.03 -29.64 33.31
N SER A 347 -22.30 -29.38 32.97
CA SER A 347 -22.99 -29.82 31.73
C SER A 347 -23.23 -28.68 30.73
N SER A 348 -22.61 -27.51 30.96
CA SER A 348 -22.70 -26.33 30.11
C SER A 348 -21.43 -25.48 30.17
N PRO A 349 -21.07 -24.74 29.12
CA PRO A 349 -19.93 -23.83 29.11
C PRO A 349 -20.16 -22.55 29.95
N TYR A 350 -19.10 -21.77 30.10
CA TYR A 350 -19.06 -20.45 30.75
C TYR A 350 -19.28 -20.48 32.28
N ASN A 351 -18.48 -21.29 32.97
CA ASN A 351 -18.60 -21.56 34.42
C ASN A 351 -17.96 -20.50 35.34
N TYR A 352 -17.58 -19.33 34.82
CA TYR A 352 -17.10 -18.18 35.60
C TYR A 352 -18.08 -17.00 35.51
N PRO A 353 -19.32 -17.12 36.03
CA PRO A 353 -20.36 -16.10 35.83
C PRO A 353 -19.98 -14.72 36.40
N PHE A 354 -19.03 -14.68 37.34
CA PHE A 354 -18.49 -13.45 37.93
C PHE A 354 -17.60 -12.64 36.97
N THR A 355 -16.98 -13.24 35.94
CA THR A 355 -16.28 -12.50 34.88
C THR A 355 -17.20 -12.06 33.75
N ASP A 356 -18.29 -12.78 33.50
CA ASP A 356 -19.24 -12.49 32.42
C ASP A 356 -20.31 -11.45 32.79
N ARG A 357 -20.59 -11.26 34.09
CA ARG A 357 -21.69 -10.42 34.60
C ARG A 357 -21.31 -9.65 35.87
N PHE A 358 -20.94 -8.38 35.71
CA PHE A 358 -20.65 -7.49 36.84
C PHE A 358 -21.94 -6.88 37.43
N PRO A 359 -22.15 -6.92 38.76
CA PRO A 359 -23.20 -6.16 39.41
C PRO A 359 -23.09 -4.67 39.10
N GLN A 360 -24.21 -3.97 38.87
CA GLN A 360 -24.19 -2.61 38.32
C GLN A 360 -23.38 -1.61 39.16
N ALA A 361 -23.39 -1.74 40.50
CA ALA A 361 -22.54 -0.92 41.37
C ALA A 361 -21.03 -1.15 41.15
N LEU A 362 -20.61 -2.41 40.93
CA LEU A 362 -19.23 -2.76 40.61
C LEU A 362 -18.85 -2.32 39.19
N ALA A 363 -19.76 -2.43 38.22
CA ALA A 363 -19.56 -1.93 36.87
C ALA A 363 -19.38 -0.40 36.85
N SER A 364 -20.18 0.35 37.60
CA SER A 364 -20.03 1.81 37.78
C SER A 364 -18.71 2.18 38.47
N LEU A 365 -18.32 1.45 39.52
CA LEU A 365 -17.03 1.65 40.20
C LEU A 365 -15.85 1.40 39.25
N LEU A 366 -15.86 0.27 38.52
CA LEU A 366 -14.84 -0.04 37.53
C LEU A 366 -14.80 1.01 36.42
N GLY A 367 -15.94 1.46 35.87
CA GLY A 367 -16.00 2.52 34.88
C GLY A 367 -15.36 3.84 35.34
N ASN A 368 -15.63 4.24 36.59
CA ASN A 368 -15.03 5.44 37.20
C ASN A 368 -13.52 5.28 37.49
N LEU A 369 -13.06 4.07 37.77
CA LEU A 369 -11.63 3.78 37.93
C LEU A 369 -10.91 3.77 36.57
N ILE A 370 -11.48 3.07 35.58
CA ILE A 370 -10.94 2.87 34.22
C ILE A 370 -10.81 4.17 33.43
N SER A 371 -11.69 5.15 33.66
CA SER A 371 -11.59 6.48 33.03
C SER A 371 -10.33 7.26 33.44
N HIS A 372 -9.67 6.86 34.53
CA HIS A 372 -8.44 7.47 35.02
C HIS A 372 -7.29 6.45 35.00
N TRP A 373 -6.46 6.51 33.94
CA TRP A 373 -5.37 5.57 33.66
C TRP A 373 -4.45 5.24 34.87
N ASN A 374 -4.18 6.19 35.76
CA ASN A 374 -3.37 6.00 36.96
C ASN A 374 -3.94 4.98 37.99
N ASN A 375 -5.21 4.59 37.88
CA ASN A 375 -5.85 3.67 38.83
C ASN A 375 -5.47 2.19 38.68
N ALA A 376 -4.54 1.82 37.78
CA ALA A 376 -4.16 0.42 37.53
C ALA A 376 -3.89 -0.38 38.82
N LYS A 377 -3.09 0.16 39.75
CA LYS A 377 -2.79 -0.47 41.05
C LYS A 377 -4.05 -0.71 41.90
N THR A 378 -5.05 0.17 41.83
CA THR A 378 -6.33 0.04 42.55
C THR A 378 -7.24 -1.00 41.89
N ILE A 379 -7.34 -0.95 40.55
CA ILE A 379 -8.13 -1.90 39.74
C ILE A 379 -7.62 -3.33 39.94
N ASN A 380 -6.32 -3.54 39.83
CA ASN A 380 -5.70 -4.86 39.92
C ASN A 380 -5.81 -5.46 41.35
N ARG A 381 -5.71 -4.62 42.38
CA ARG A 381 -5.97 -4.99 43.80
C ARG A 381 -7.45 -5.28 44.10
N LEU A 382 -8.37 -4.90 43.22
CA LEU A 382 -9.78 -5.27 43.33
C LEU A 382 -10.01 -6.67 42.74
N TYR A 383 -9.38 -6.99 41.60
CA TYR A 383 -9.45 -8.32 40.98
C TYR A 383 -8.91 -9.44 41.88
N THR A 384 -7.79 -9.22 42.59
CA THR A 384 -7.25 -10.21 43.54
C THR A 384 -8.14 -10.51 44.74
N LYS A 385 -9.13 -9.65 45.04
CA LYS A 385 -10.18 -9.93 46.04
C LYS A 385 -11.43 -10.54 45.42
N PHE A 386 -11.78 -10.11 44.21
CA PHE A 386 -12.99 -10.52 43.52
C PHE A 386 -12.92 -11.94 42.95
N ILE A 387 -11.78 -12.35 42.37
CA ILE A 387 -11.64 -13.68 41.76
C ILE A 387 -11.74 -14.83 42.78
N PRO A 388 -11.06 -14.80 43.95
CA PRO A 388 -11.21 -15.85 44.97
C PRO A 388 -12.66 -15.98 45.47
N LEU A 389 -13.34 -14.84 45.70
CA LEU A 389 -14.74 -14.82 46.10
C LEU A 389 -15.66 -15.37 44.99
N GLY A 390 -15.42 -14.98 43.75
CA GLY A 390 -16.18 -15.44 42.58
C GLY A 390 -16.07 -16.95 42.36
N LEU A 391 -14.85 -17.49 42.39
CA LEU A 391 -14.57 -18.93 42.30
C LEU A 391 -15.28 -19.70 43.44
N THR A 392 -15.20 -19.17 44.66
CA THR A 392 -15.84 -19.77 45.85
C THR A 392 -17.37 -19.79 45.72
N VAL A 393 -17.99 -18.64 45.42
CA VAL A 393 -19.46 -18.51 45.34
C VAL A 393 -20.06 -19.29 44.17
N SER A 394 -19.31 -19.50 43.08
CA SER A 394 -19.75 -20.30 41.93
C SER A 394 -19.29 -21.76 41.96
N THR A 395 -18.63 -22.21 43.04
CA THR A 395 -18.07 -23.58 43.18
C THR A 395 -17.19 -24.02 41.99
N SER A 396 -16.49 -23.06 41.38
CA SER A 396 -15.83 -23.21 40.07
C SER A 396 -14.30 -23.31 40.15
N TRP A 397 -13.75 -23.50 41.36
CA TRP A 397 -12.31 -23.68 41.56
C TRP A 397 -11.79 -25.06 41.12
N ASP A 398 -12.65 -26.08 41.09
CA ASP A 398 -12.33 -27.43 40.59
C ASP A 398 -13.59 -27.99 39.92
N ILE A 399 -13.63 -27.93 38.59
CA ILE A 399 -14.77 -28.36 37.77
C ILE A 399 -14.36 -29.50 36.84
N TRP A 400 -15.32 -30.34 36.44
CA TRP A 400 -15.09 -31.47 35.55
C TRP A 400 -16.28 -31.69 34.61
N GLY A 401 -16.02 -32.02 33.36
CA GLY A 401 -17.06 -32.36 32.38
C GLY A 401 -16.53 -32.53 30.95
N PRO A 402 -17.42 -32.68 29.95
CA PRO A 402 -17.06 -32.70 28.54
C PRO A 402 -16.25 -31.45 28.15
N SER A 403 -15.25 -31.60 27.26
CA SER A 403 -14.25 -30.55 27.00
C SER A 403 -14.85 -29.16 26.76
N ARG A 404 -15.81 -29.02 25.84
CA ARG A 404 -16.57 -27.78 25.57
C ARG A 404 -17.04 -27.06 26.85
N ASN A 405 -17.54 -27.80 27.84
CA ASN A 405 -18.17 -27.24 29.02
C ASN A 405 -17.17 -26.65 30.03
N VAL A 406 -15.92 -27.13 30.07
CA VAL A 406 -14.86 -26.53 30.89
C VAL A 406 -13.90 -25.63 30.10
N PHE A 407 -13.89 -25.73 28.77
CA PHE A 407 -12.91 -25.06 27.90
C PHE A 407 -13.44 -23.82 27.17
N SER A 408 -14.75 -23.69 26.96
CA SER A 408 -15.39 -22.41 26.60
C SER A 408 -15.75 -21.64 27.86
N TYR A 409 -14.99 -20.61 28.21
CA TYR A 409 -15.13 -19.84 29.47
C TYR A 409 -15.19 -18.32 29.31
N ILE A 410 -15.21 -17.77 28.10
CA ILE A 410 -15.29 -16.31 27.86
C ILE A 410 -16.52 -15.97 27.02
N ARG A 411 -17.48 -15.22 27.58
CA ARG A 411 -18.60 -14.67 26.79
C ARG A 411 -18.24 -13.31 26.17
N PRO A 412 -18.87 -12.92 25.04
CA PRO A 412 -18.77 -11.57 24.50
C PRO A 412 -19.22 -10.44 25.45
N THR A 413 -19.90 -10.76 26.57
CA THR A 413 -20.30 -9.82 27.62
C THR A 413 -19.20 -9.53 28.66
N THR A 414 -18.05 -10.20 28.58
CA THR A 414 -16.88 -9.85 29.40
C THR A 414 -16.43 -8.41 29.13
N LEU A 415 -15.61 -7.85 30.01
CA LEU A 415 -15.17 -6.45 29.89
C LEU A 415 -14.31 -6.24 28.64
N LYS A 416 -14.73 -5.28 27.82
CA LYS A 416 -14.00 -4.85 26.62
C LYS A 416 -12.61 -4.36 27.00
N MET A 417 -11.61 -4.90 26.32
CA MET A 417 -10.20 -4.55 26.43
C MET A 417 -9.56 -4.52 25.03
N THR A 418 -8.48 -3.77 24.89
CA THR A 418 -7.51 -3.95 23.80
C THR A 418 -6.40 -4.89 24.27
N GLU A 419 -5.82 -5.65 23.35
CA GLU A 419 -4.75 -6.61 23.67
C GLU A 419 -3.58 -6.47 22.70
N ALA A 420 -2.36 -6.51 23.21
CA ALA A 420 -1.18 -6.89 22.44
C ALA A 420 -1.03 -8.41 22.42
N GLY A 421 -0.47 -9.01 21.35
CA GLY A 421 -0.33 -10.47 21.27
C GLY A 421 0.88 -10.98 20.48
N TRP A 422 1.59 -11.94 21.07
CA TRP A 422 2.77 -12.59 20.50
C TRP A 422 2.68 -14.11 20.61
N ALA A 423 3.31 -14.79 19.67
CA ALA A 423 3.59 -16.23 19.68
C ALA A 423 5.11 -16.43 19.69
N ILE A 424 5.63 -17.15 20.69
CA ILE A 424 7.05 -17.51 20.77
C ILE A 424 7.15 -19.02 20.51
N VAL A 425 7.62 -19.38 19.33
CA VAL A 425 7.83 -20.78 18.92
C VAL A 425 9.20 -21.23 19.43
N THR A 426 9.25 -22.28 20.26
CA THR A 426 10.45 -22.77 20.93
C THR A 426 10.36 -24.27 21.17
N SER A 427 11.44 -24.93 21.59
CA SER A 427 11.39 -26.35 21.96
C SER A 427 10.79 -26.54 23.34
N ARG A 428 10.10 -27.67 23.57
CA ARG A 428 9.51 -28.05 24.85
C ARG A 428 10.42 -27.84 26.07
N GLY A 429 11.69 -28.24 25.97
CA GLY A 429 12.68 -28.08 27.05
C GLY A 429 13.09 -26.63 27.35
N HIS A 430 12.85 -25.70 26.44
CA HIS A 430 13.16 -24.28 26.60
C HIS A 430 12.00 -23.44 27.17
N VAL A 431 10.82 -24.02 27.40
CA VAL A 431 9.64 -23.29 27.89
C VAL A 431 9.94 -22.49 29.16
N GLU A 432 10.59 -23.09 30.17
CA GLU A 432 10.92 -22.36 31.39
C GLU A 432 11.94 -21.23 31.18
N LYS A 433 12.90 -21.41 30.27
CA LYS A 433 13.88 -20.38 29.92
C LYS A 433 13.19 -19.16 29.28
N VAL A 434 12.26 -19.38 28.35
CA VAL A 434 11.47 -18.31 27.72
C VAL A 434 10.58 -17.60 28.75
N LEU A 435 9.92 -18.35 29.64
CA LEU A 435 9.10 -17.79 30.72
C LEU A 435 9.93 -16.94 31.70
N ARG A 436 11.11 -17.45 32.10
CA ARG A 436 12.03 -16.74 33.01
C ARG A 436 12.48 -15.40 32.41
N ILE A 437 12.83 -15.40 31.13
CA ILE A 437 13.21 -14.19 30.36
C ILE A 437 12.03 -13.21 30.27
N PHE A 438 10.85 -13.68 29.85
CA PHE A 438 9.67 -12.82 29.68
C PHE A 438 9.30 -12.13 31.00
N TYR A 439 9.29 -12.87 32.12
CA TYR A 439 9.00 -12.32 33.44
C TYR A 439 9.90 -11.12 33.75
N GLN A 440 11.22 -11.27 33.57
CA GLN A 440 12.22 -10.24 33.86
C GLN A 440 12.11 -9.02 32.93
N ILE A 441 11.72 -9.22 31.67
CA ILE A 441 11.41 -8.11 30.75
C ILE A 441 10.16 -7.37 31.23
N TYR A 442 9.07 -8.09 31.54
CA TYR A 442 7.78 -7.50 31.88
C TYR A 442 7.80 -6.77 33.22
N THR A 443 8.36 -7.35 34.29
CA THR A 443 8.45 -6.68 35.61
C THR A 443 9.33 -5.44 35.56
N ARG A 444 10.52 -5.53 34.95
CA ARG A 444 11.43 -4.39 34.77
C ARG A 444 10.78 -3.25 33.99
N LYS A 445 9.92 -3.53 33.01
CA LYS A 445 9.14 -2.48 32.31
C LYS A 445 8.02 -1.90 33.18
N LEU A 446 7.29 -2.72 33.96
CA LEU A 446 6.31 -2.22 34.94
C LEU A 446 6.96 -1.29 36.00
N GLU A 447 8.13 -1.65 36.49
CA GLU A 447 8.93 -0.86 37.43
C GLU A 447 9.39 0.46 36.80
N ASN A 448 10.00 0.42 35.61
CA ASN A 448 10.48 1.61 34.89
C ASN A 448 9.37 2.62 34.55
N PHE A 449 8.13 2.17 34.38
CA PHE A 449 6.98 3.07 34.25
C PHE A 449 6.46 3.52 35.63
N SER A 450 6.41 2.64 36.63
CA SER A 450 5.97 2.98 37.99
C SER A 450 6.87 3.99 38.70
N THR A 451 8.19 3.98 38.48
CA THR A 451 9.11 4.98 39.05
C THR A 451 8.89 6.38 38.47
N ARG A 452 8.33 6.47 37.27
CA ARG A 452 7.91 7.71 36.59
C ARG A 452 6.43 8.06 36.88
N ASN A 453 5.84 7.41 37.89
CA ASN A 453 4.41 7.49 38.25
C ASN A 453 3.46 7.27 37.06
N SER A 454 3.81 6.33 36.17
CA SER A 454 3.05 6.01 34.96
C SER A 454 2.54 4.57 35.00
N TYR A 455 1.26 4.37 34.66
CA TYR A 455 0.58 3.08 34.76
C TYR A 455 -0.21 2.74 33.49
N PRO A 456 0.47 2.46 32.35
CA PRO A 456 -0.20 2.26 31.07
C PRO A 456 -1.03 0.96 31.00
N ILE A 457 -0.60 -0.10 31.68
CA ILE A 457 -1.27 -1.40 31.66
C ILE A 457 -2.15 -1.54 32.89
N ASN A 458 -3.46 -1.62 32.68
CA ASN A 458 -4.48 -1.72 33.72
C ASN A 458 -5.46 -2.90 33.53
N GLY A 459 -5.20 -3.77 32.54
CA GLY A 459 -5.72 -5.13 32.45
C GLY A 459 -4.62 -6.16 32.77
N PRO A 460 -4.93 -7.47 32.73
CA PRO A 460 -3.97 -8.52 33.02
C PRO A 460 -2.94 -8.77 31.89
N LEU A 461 -1.85 -9.44 32.24
CA LEU A 461 -1.13 -10.33 31.33
C LEU A 461 -1.91 -11.66 31.24
N CYS A 462 -2.17 -12.16 30.04
CA CYS A 462 -2.65 -13.52 29.82
C CYS A 462 -1.57 -14.36 29.13
N LEU A 463 -1.45 -15.65 29.50
CA LEU A 463 -0.47 -16.57 28.95
C LEU A 463 -1.10 -17.95 28.70
N ARG A 464 -0.88 -18.51 27.51
CA ARG A 464 -1.30 -19.87 27.11
C ARG A 464 -0.12 -20.57 26.40
N VAL A 465 -0.13 -21.91 26.33
CA VAL A 465 0.89 -22.67 25.59
C VAL A 465 0.20 -23.69 24.70
N THR A 466 0.59 -23.82 23.43
CA THR A 466 0.06 -24.83 22.49
C THR A 466 1.18 -25.62 21.85
N GLY A 467 0.85 -26.71 21.16
CA GLY A 467 1.72 -27.27 20.13
C GLY A 467 1.79 -26.36 18.91
N VAL A 468 2.69 -26.70 17.98
CA VAL A 468 2.71 -26.14 16.61
C VAL A 468 1.60 -26.72 15.71
N ASP A 469 1.32 -26.05 14.60
CA ASP A 469 0.44 -26.53 13.52
C ASP A 469 1.10 -27.65 12.71
N ASN A 470 1.35 -28.80 13.35
CA ASN A 470 1.97 -29.98 12.73
C ASN A 470 1.06 -30.60 11.65
N PRO A 471 1.43 -30.59 10.35
CA PRO A 471 0.55 -31.09 9.30
C PRO A 471 0.24 -32.59 9.41
N ALA A 472 1.03 -33.39 10.14
CA ALA A 472 0.73 -34.81 10.33
C ALA A 472 -0.53 -35.06 11.18
N ASP A 473 -0.90 -34.14 12.09
CA ASP A 473 -2.07 -34.25 12.96
C ASP A 473 -3.38 -34.42 12.15
N VAL A 474 -3.45 -33.80 10.96
CA VAL A 474 -4.63 -33.84 10.08
C VAL A 474 -4.80 -35.16 9.32
N ARG A 475 -3.80 -36.05 9.34
CA ARG A 475 -3.85 -37.38 8.68
C ARG A 475 -4.42 -37.32 7.26
N VAL A 476 -3.77 -36.49 6.42
CA VAL A 476 -3.94 -36.43 4.97
C VAL A 476 -2.54 -36.54 4.37
N ASP A 477 -2.35 -37.44 3.40
CA ASP A 477 -1.03 -37.65 2.80
C ASP A 477 -0.55 -36.40 2.05
N ASN A 478 0.72 -36.06 2.24
CA ASN A 478 1.33 -34.82 1.72
C ASN A 478 0.63 -33.53 2.19
N ALA A 479 -0.02 -33.54 3.36
CA ALA A 479 -0.63 -32.36 3.97
C ALA A 479 0.35 -31.17 4.06
N GLN A 480 -0.04 -30.01 3.53
CA GLN A 480 0.79 -28.82 3.56
C GLN A 480 0.80 -28.14 4.94
N THR A 481 1.96 -27.60 5.30
CA THR A 481 2.12 -26.72 6.48
C THR A 481 1.44 -25.37 6.24
N CYS A 482 0.82 -24.79 7.27
CA CYS A 482 0.28 -23.43 7.18
C CYS A 482 1.40 -22.39 6.99
N GLY A 483 1.33 -21.61 5.91
CA GLY A 483 2.42 -20.72 5.49
C GLY A 483 2.67 -19.52 6.41
N ILE A 484 1.62 -18.99 7.05
CA ILE A 484 1.70 -17.81 7.94
C ILE A 484 0.93 -17.95 9.26
N CYS A 485 0.55 -19.16 9.69
CA CYS A 485 -0.01 -19.34 11.04
C CYS A 485 1.06 -18.97 12.09
N PRO A 486 0.74 -18.29 13.21
CA PRO A 486 1.74 -17.95 14.22
C PRO A 486 2.37 -19.18 14.87
N GLY A 487 1.58 -20.26 15.00
CA GLY A 487 2.04 -21.56 15.47
C GLY A 487 2.62 -22.50 14.41
N SER A 488 2.88 -22.06 13.16
CA SER A 488 3.39 -22.98 12.14
C SER A 488 4.80 -23.51 12.48
N PRO A 489 5.11 -24.79 12.23
CA PRO A 489 6.46 -25.33 12.39
C PRO A 489 7.54 -24.49 11.69
N VAL A 490 8.69 -24.32 12.36
CA VAL A 490 9.82 -23.58 11.79
C VAL A 490 10.59 -24.48 10.82
N LEU A 491 10.67 -24.07 9.55
CA LEU A 491 11.32 -24.88 8.51
C LEU A 491 12.80 -25.12 8.84
N GLY A 492 13.22 -26.39 8.81
CA GLY A 492 14.58 -26.80 9.18
C GLY A 492 14.84 -26.89 10.68
N ARG A 493 13.86 -26.56 11.55
CA ARG A 493 13.98 -26.60 13.01
C ARG A 493 12.82 -27.36 13.67
N PRO A 494 12.76 -28.70 13.47
CA PRO A 494 11.67 -29.55 13.97
C PRO A 494 11.67 -29.68 15.50
N GLU A 495 12.75 -29.29 16.18
CA GLU A 495 12.83 -29.27 17.64
C GLU A 495 11.98 -28.15 18.28
N LEU A 496 11.53 -27.16 17.50
CA LEU A 496 10.67 -26.08 18.00
C LEU A 496 9.19 -26.48 17.87
N ASP A 497 8.79 -27.39 18.75
CA ASP A 497 7.48 -28.07 18.82
C ASP A 497 6.38 -27.29 19.58
N THR A 498 6.77 -26.27 20.35
CA THR A 498 5.92 -25.63 21.37
C THR A 498 5.76 -24.13 21.08
N VAL A 499 4.55 -23.61 21.27
CA VAL A 499 4.22 -22.18 21.06
C VAL A 499 3.72 -21.56 22.36
N ILE A 500 4.43 -20.57 22.88
CA ILE A 500 4.02 -19.81 24.07
C ILE A 500 3.35 -18.51 23.60
N TRP A 501 2.10 -18.33 24.00
CA TRP A 501 1.28 -17.17 23.63
C TRP A 501 1.27 -16.18 24.79
N PHE A 502 1.73 -14.97 24.54
CA PHE A 502 1.75 -13.88 25.51
C PHE A 502 0.80 -12.76 25.07
N ASN A 503 -0.11 -12.36 25.96
CA ASN A 503 -1.05 -11.26 25.75
C ASN A 503 -0.95 -10.22 26.85
N ILE A 504 -0.90 -8.94 26.49
CA ILE A 504 -0.97 -7.82 27.45
C ILE A 504 -2.26 -7.05 27.19
N LEU A 505 -3.17 -7.07 28.16
CA LEU A 505 -4.51 -6.49 28.06
C LEU A 505 -4.58 -5.14 28.78
N THR A 506 -5.37 -4.21 28.25
CA THR A 506 -5.63 -2.90 28.87
C THR A 506 -6.98 -2.35 28.41
N PHE A 507 -7.67 -1.58 29.25
CA PHE A 507 -9.06 -1.19 28.98
C PHE A 507 -9.22 -0.20 27.82
N ARG A 508 -8.17 0.55 27.45
CA ARG A 508 -8.18 1.50 26.31
C ARG A 508 -6.79 1.70 25.73
N SER A 509 -6.61 1.53 24.41
CA SER A 509 -5.35 1.91 23.76
C SER A 509 -5.12 3.42 23.85
N ASN A 510 -3.89 3.80 24.17
CA ASN A 510 -3.43 5.18 24.22
C ASN A 510 -1.91 5.25 23.94
N ILE A 511 -1.33 6.47 23.94
CA ILE A 511 0.09 6.69 23.63
C ILE A 511 1.06 6.05 24.65
N GLN A 512 0.68 5.98 25.94
CA GLN A 512 1.53 5.36 26.97
C GLN A 512 1.47 3.82 26.88
N VAL A 513 0.31 3.26 26.57
CA VAL A 513 0.15 1.83 26.19
C VAL A 513 1.03 1.50 25.00
N SER A 514 0.93 2.29 23.92
CA SER A 514 1.66 2.03 22.68
C SER A 514 3.18 2.13 22.87
N ARG A 515 3.65 3.06 23.72
CA ARG A 515 5.05 3.11 24.18
C ARG A 515 5.45 1.87 24.96
N PHE A 516 4.74 1.53 26.04
CA PHE A 516 5.03 0.35 26.87
C PHE A 516 5.10 -0.93 26.02
N VAL A 517 4.12 -1.15 25.14
CA VAL A 517 4.06 -2.33 24.28
C VAL A 517 5.17 -2.31 23.21
N SER A 518 5.51 -1.15 22.63
CA SER A 518 6.66 -1.05 21.72
C SER A 518 7.99 -1.32 22.43
N GLU A 519 8.12 -0.94 23.71
CA GLU A 519 9.29 -1.22 24.53
C GLU A 519 9.41 -2.71 24.93
N ILE A 520 8.27 -3.40 25.13
CA ILE A 520 8.23 -4.86 25.28
C ILE A 520 8.63 -5.53 23.96
N GLN A 521 8.00 -5.17 22.84
CA GLN A 521 8.27 -5.68 21.50
C GLN A 521 9.77 -5.65 21.19
N ASN A 522 10.40 -4.48 21.29
CA ASN A 522 11.83 -4.32 21.01
C ASN A 522 12.71 -5.23 21.89
N SER A 523 12.35 -5.42 23.17
CA SER A 523 13.10 -6.28 24.10
C SER A 523 12.88 -7.78 23.82
N LEU A 524 11.77 -8.15 23.17
CA LEU A 524 11.51 -9.52 22.71
C LEU A 524 12.24 -9.79 21.37
N ASP A 525 12.24 -8.83 20.45
CA ASP A 525 12.99 -8.90 19.18
C ASP A 525 14.51 -9.06 19.46
N GLU A 526 15.06 -8.32 20.43
CA GLU A 526 16.48 -8.36 20.81
C GLU A 526 16.92 -9.70 21.42
N VAL A 527 16.04 -10.37 22.18
CA VAL A 527 16.39 -11.60 22.94
C VAL A 527 16.04 -12.88 22.18
N PHE A 528 15.07 -12.84 21.26
CA PHE A 528 14.61 -13.99 20.48
C PHE A 528 14.98 -13.91 18.99
N ASP A 529 16.15 -13.31 18.69
CA ASP A 529 16.79 -13.32 17.37
C ASP A 529 17.29 -14.73 17.01
N GLU A 530 16.33 -15.56 16.60
CA GLU A 530 16.41 -16.91 16.03
C GLU A 530 17.13 -18.02 16.81
N SER A 531 17.90 -17.75 17.87
CA SER A 531 18.84 -18.72 18.48
C SER A 531 18.22 -19.99 19.10
N PHE A 532 17.19 -19.88 19.94
CA PHE A 532 16.47 -21.01 20.56
C PHE A 532 14.94 -20.83 20.54
N ALA A 533 14.47 -19.80 19.86
CA ALA A 533 13.07 -19.49 19.65
C ALA A 533 12.89 -18.68 18.35
N VAL A 534 11.63 -18.47 17.93
CA VAL A 534 11.21 -17.51 16.90
C VAL A 534 10.04 -16.70 17.44
N LEU A 535 10.14 -15.37 17.34
CA LEU A 535 9.07 -14.44 17.72
C LEU A 535 8.14 -14.13 16.52
N ARG A 536 6.84 -14.26 16.74
CA ARG A 536 5.75 -13.94 15.80
C ARG A 536 4.64 -13.14 16.50
N VAL A 537 3.75 -12.56 15.70
CA VAL A 537 2.57 -11.83 16.18
C VAL A 537 1.34 -12.74 16.25
N GLU A 538 0.46 -12.54 17.23
CA GLU A 538 -0.88 -13.17 17.23
C GLU A 538 -1.82 -12.33 16.36
N TRP A 539 -2.19 -12.86 15.18
CA TRP A 539 -2.88 -12.10 14.13
C TRP A 539 -4.19 -11.43 14.52
N SER A 540 -4.92 -11.97 15.49
CA SER A 540 -6.17 -11.38 15.96
C SER A 540 -5.97 -10.09 16.77
N LYS A 541 -4.79 -9.89 17.35
CA LYS A 541 -4.50 -8.89 18.40
C LYS A 541 -3.79 -7.64 17.84
N GLY A 542 -3.47 -6.73 18.74
CA GLY A 542 -2.57 -5.60 18.48
C GLY A 542 -1.11 -6.05 18.33
N PHE A 543 -0.44 -5.51 17.32
CA PHE A 543 0.99 -5.66 17.06
C PHE A 543 1.49 -4.44 16.28
N ALA A 544 2.81 -4.35 15.99
CA ALA A 544 3.40 -3.22 15.26
C ALA A 544 3.03 -1.84 15.84
N TYR A 545 3.09 -1.72 17.18
CA TYR A 545 2.87 -0.46 17.88
C TYR A 545 3.98 0.56 17.59
N SER A 546 3.62 1.84 17.62
CA SER A 546 4.55 2.97 17.48
C SER A 546 4.52 3.86 18.72
N SER A 547 5.68 4.34 19.16
CA SER A 547 5.82 5.25 20.31
C SER A 547 5.26 6.66 20.07
N SER A 548 4.83 6.96 18.83
CA SER A 548 4.26 8.23 18.37
C SER A 548 2.76 8.17 18.01
N HIS A 549 2.13 6.99 18.03
CA HIS A 549 0.71 6.81 17.75
C HIS A 549 0.01 6.17 18.96
N ASP A 550 -1.30 6.36 19.11
CA ASP A 550 -2.08 5.88 20.26
C ASP A 550 -2.86 4.58 19.99
N PHE A 551 -2.51 3.87 18.91
CA PHE A 551 -3.10 2.61 18.46
C PHE A 551 -2.07 1.69 17.74
N PRO A 552 -2.27 0.35 17.77
CA PRO A 552 -1.42 -0.62 17.06
C PRO A 552 -1.51 -0.53 15.53
N TRP A 553 -0.72 -1.37 14.86
CA TRP A 553 -0.63 -1.49 13.40
C TRP A 553 -0.17 -0.19 12.71
N THR A 554 0.64 0.61 13.42
CA THR A 554 1.10 1.95 13.01
C THR A 554 2.59 2.03 12.69
N ASN A 555 3.38 1.02 13.07
CA ASN A 555 4.81 0.93 12.79
C ASN A 555 5.07 0.30 11.41
N ASP A 556 5.11 1.14 10.39
CA ASP A 556 5.40 0.78 8.99
C ASP A 556 6.66 -0.10 8.83
N SER A 557 7.73 0.15 9.59
CA SER A 557 8.96 -0.66 9.48
C SER A 557 8.74 -2.08 9.98
N PHE A 558 8.06 -2.24 11.12
CA PHE A 558 7.74 -3.55 11.67
C PHE A 558 6.81 -4.34 10.74
N LEU A 559 5.78 -3.68 10.18
CA LEU A 559 4.86 -4.28 9.22
C LEU A 559 5.55 -4.72 7.91
N LYS A 560 6.53 -3.94 7.43
CA LYS A 560 7.20 -4.16 6.13
C LYS A 560 8.50 -4.96 6.22
N LYS A 561 9.06 -5.19 7.42
CA LYS A 561 10.36 -5.86 7.61
C LYS A 561 10.33 -6.97 8.67
N ASN A 562 9.93 -6.67 9.90
CA ASN A 562 9.94 -7.66 10.99
C ASN A 562 8.95 -8.80 10.73
N ILE A 563 7.68 -8.46 10.42
CA ILE A 563 6.64 -9.48 10.15
C ILE A 563 7.04 -10.41 8.99
N PRO A 564 7.49 -9.92 7.82
CA PRO A 564 8.00 -10.79 6.74
C PRO A 564 9.16 -11.71 7.12
N LYS A 565 10.01 -11.34 8.09
CA LYS A 565 11.14 -12.19 8.51
C LYS A 565 10.70 -13.40 9.34
N SER A 566 9.67 -13.27 10.18
CA SER A 566 9.24 -14.32 11.11
C SER A 566 8.65 -15.59 10.46
N TRP A 567 8.54 -15.65 9.12
CA TRP A 567 8.10 -16.83 8.36
C TRP A 567 8.91 -17.00 7.07
N THR A 568 9.60 -18.14 6.91
CA THR A 568 10.33 -18.48 5.68
C THR A 568 9.39 -18.62 4.47
N GLN A 569 8.13 -18.99 4.69
CA GLN A 569 7.09 -19.10 3.66
C GLN A 569 6.31 -17.79 3.40
N TRP A 570 6.72 -16.65 3.96
CA TRP A 570 6.00 -15.38 3.82
C TRP A 570 5.80 -14.98 2.34
N GLU A 571 6.87 -14.96 1.56
CA GLU A 571 6.84 -14.43 0.19
C GLU A 571 6.14 -15.38 -0.79
N SER A 572 6.24 -16.70 -0.59
CA SER A 572 5.45 -17.68 -1.36
C SER A 572 3.97 -17.59 -1.03
N THR A 573 3.61 -17.52 0.26
CA THR A 573 2.22 -17.32 0.71
C THR A 573 1.63 -16.03 0.14
N ARG A 574 2.39 -14.92 0.19
CA ARG A 574 1.99 -13.62 -0.37
C ARG A 574 1.76 -13.69 -1.88
N LYS A 575 2.63 -14.38 -2.63
CA LYS A 575 2.48 -14.59 -4.08
C LYS A 575 1.23 -15.40 -4.40
N ILE A 576 1.03 -16.55 -3.72
CA ILE A 576 -0.12 -17.44 -3.94
C ILE A 576 -1.45 -16.73 -3.66
N LEU A 577 -1.58 -16.03 -2.53
CA LEU A 577 -2.80 -15.29 -2.21
C LEU A 577 -3.05 -14.13 -3.18
N ASN A 578 -2.00 -13.46 -3.68
CA ASN A 578 -2.15 -12.41 -4.66
C ASN A 578 -2.52 -12.94 -6.06
N SER A 579 -2.01 -14.10 -6.50
CA SER A 579 -2.39 -14.68 -7.81
C SER A 579 -3.86 -15.10 -7.85
N PHE A 580 -4.46 -15.44 -6.71
CA PHE A 580 -5.89 -15.75 -6.61
C PHE A 580 -6.78 -14.52 -6.32
N ASP A 581 -6.22 -13.32 -6.15
CA ASP A 581 -6.95 -12.06 -6.03
C ASP A 581 -6.18 -10.87 -6.68
N PRO A 582 -5.83 -10.94 -7.99
CA PRO A 582 -4.93 -9.98 -8.61
C PRO A 582 -5.53 -8.57 -8.74
N PHE A 583 -6.86 -8.45 -8.72
CA PHE A 583 -7.58 -7.17 -8.76
C PHE A 583 -7.81 -6.55 -7.39
N GLN A 584 -7.44 -7.23 -6.29
CA GLN A 584 -7.71 -6.82 -4.91
C GLN A 584 -9.20 -6.55 -4.66
N SER A 585 -10.04 -7.39 -5.27
CA SER A 585 -11.50 -7.30 -5.18
C SER A 585 -12.02 -8.04 -3.95
N ILE A 586 -11.25 -8.96 -3.38
CA ILE A 586 -11.48 -9.52 -2.05
C ILE A 586 -10.61 -8.80 -1.03
N SER A 587 -9.30 -8.81 -1.22
CA SER A 587 -8.35 -8.28 -0.27
C SER A 587 -8.28 -6.77 -0.26
N GLN A 588 -8.03 -6.19 0.92
CA GLN A 588 -7.51 -4.84 0.94
C GLN A 588 -6.05 -4.83 0.50
N GLY A 589 -5.72 -3.86 -0.35
CA GLY A 589 -4.38 -3.47 -0.74
C GLY A 589 -4.42 -2.10 -1.40
N GLN A 590 -3.28 -1.62 -1.88
CA GLN A 590 -3.26 -0.50 -2.81
C GLN A 590 -3.35 -1.05 -4.24
N GLN A 591 -4.30 -0.52 -5.00
CA GLN A 591 -4.41 -0.75 -6.45
C GLN A 591 -3.07 -0.45 -7.15
N PRO A 592 -2.78 -1.12 -8.28
CA PRO A 592 -1.52 -0.92 -9.00
C PRO A 592 -1.18 0.55 -9.20
N CYS A 593 0.02 0.93 -8.78
CA CYS A 593 0.42 2.34 -8.74
C CYS A 593 1.94 2.51 -8.86
N PHE A 594 2.35 3.60 -9.50
CA PHE A 594 3.75 4.02 -9.63
C PHE A 594 3.90 5.43 -9.07
N GLU A 595 4.99 5.71 -8.37
CA GLU A 595 5.38 7.09 -8.11
C GLU A 595 6.24 7.58 -9.26
N VAL A 596 5.76 8.62 -9.95
CA VAL A 596 6.46 9.22 -11.09
C VAL A 596 6.90 10.61 -10.67
N ILE A 597 8.20 10.90 -10.80
CA ILE A 597 8.73 12.25 -10.57
C ILE A 597 8.33 13.10 -11.78
N LEU A 598 7.54 14.15 -11.55
CA LEU A 598 7.09 15.08 -12.59
C LEU A 598 7.73 16.45 -12.39
N GLU A 599 8.16 17.04 -13.49
CA GLU A 599 8.53 18.45 -13.56
C GLU A 599 7.24 19.29 -13.70
N ASP A 600 7.07 20.32 -12.88
CA ASP A 600 5.95 21.26 -12.99
C ASP A 600 6.24 22.42 -13.96
N SER A 601 5.28 23.33 -14.10
CA SER A 601 5.38 24.51 -14.97
C SER A 601 6.44 25.54 -14.55
N GLU A 602 7.05 25.37 -13.37
CA GLU A 602 8.10 26.22 -12.81
C GLU A 602 9.47 25.52 -12.81
N GLY A 603 9.54 24.27 -13.32
CA GLY A 603 10.77 23.46 -13.38
C GLY A 603 11.03 22.62 -12.12
N ASN A 604 10.14 22.62 -11.13
CA ASN A 604 10.36 21.88 -9.87
C ASN A 604 9.94 20.41 -10.02
N LEU A 605 10.75 19.51 -9.47
CA LEU A 605 10.45 18.08 -9.41
C LEU A 605 9.49 17.78 -8.24
N ARG A 606 8.36 17.13 -8.53
CA ARG A 606 7.36 16.68 -7.54
C ARG A 606 7.00 15.21 -7.77
N ASN A 607 7.05 14.38 -6.73
CA ASN A 607 6.52 13.02 -6.79
C ASN A 607 5.00 13.05 -7.00
N LYS A 608 4.51 12.42 -8.07
CA LYS A 608 3.08 12.20 -8.31
C LYS A 608 2.79 10.71 -8.45
N LYS A 609 1.98 10.20 -7.52
CA LYS A 609 1.44 8.84 -7.59
C LYS A 609 0.44 8.72 -8.75
N VAL A 610 0.76 7.88 -9.72
CA VAL A 610 -0.15 7.42 -10.79
C VAL A 610 -0.79 6.13 -10.31
N ASP A 611 -2.11 6.09 -10.26
CA ASP A 611 -2.89 5.12 -9.48
C ASP A 611 -4.03 4.55 -10.34
N TRP A 612 -4.05 3.23 -10.55
CA TRP A 612 -5.08 2.54 -11.36
C TRP A 612 -6.49 2.68 -10.77
N GLY A 613 -6.59 2.73 -9.43
CA GLY A 613 -7.86 2.79 -8.73
C GLY A 613 -8.56 4.15 -8.84
N LYS A 614 -7.85 5.20 -9.27
CA LYS A 614 -8.39 6.55 -9.47
C LYS A 614 -8.70 6.78 -10.93
N ASP A 615 -9.96 7.08 -11.24
CA ASP A 615 -10.44 7.30 -12.61
C ASP A 615 -9.64 8.43 -13.32
N THR A 616 -9.17 9.44 -12.58
CA THR A 616 -8.33 10.55 -13.05
C THR A 616 -6.88 10.19 -13.39
N SER A 617 -6.41 8.99 -13.06
CA SER A 617 -5.08 8.48 -13.45
C SER A 617 -5.10 7.12 -14.14
N ARG A 618 -6.24 6.43 -14.23
CA ARG A 618 -6.37 5.11 -14.88
C ARG A 618 -5.89 5.11 -16.33
N ASN A 619 -6.32 6.08 -17.16
CA ASN A 619 -5.88 6.11 -18.57
C ASN A 619 -4.36 6.30 -18.67
N LYS A 620 -3.78 7.20 -17.85
CA LYS A 620 -2.33 7.41 -17.80
C LYS A 620 -1.58 6.13 -17.39
N PHE A 621 -2.09 5.39 -16.40
CA PHE A 621 -1.53 4.10 -16.01
C PHE A 621 -1.56 3.10 -17.18
N THR A 622 -2.69 3.01 -17.88
CA THR A 622 -2.87 2.15 -19.07
C THR A 622 -1.83 2.48 -20.15
N VAL A 623 -1.69 3.76 -20.50
CA VAL A 623 -0.73 4.26 -21.49
C VAL A 623 0.71 3.94 -21.09
N MET A 624 1.12 4.23 -19.85
CA MET A 624 2.48 3.93 -19.37
C MET A 624 2.78 2.43 -19.39
N MET A 625 1.85 1.57 -18.97
CA MET A 625 2.05 0.11 -19.00
C MET A 625 2.09 -0.46 -20.41
N THR A 626 1.26 0.03 -21.33
CA THR A 626 1.26 -0.40 -22.74
C THR A 626 2.59 -0.05 -23.40
N ILE A 627 3.09 1.17 -23.16
CA ILE A 627 4.39 1.62 -23.67
C ILE A 627 5.54 0.84 -23.01
N MET A 628 5.49 0.54 -21.71
CA MET A 628 6.49 -0.31 -21.04
C MET A 628 6.51 -1.74 -21.61
N SER A 629 5.35 -2.33 -21.89
CA SER A 629 5.25 -3.66 -22.52
C SER A 629 5.83 -3.67 -23.93
N LYS A 630 5.50 -2.66 -24.74
CA LYS A 630 6.04 -2.52 -26.10
C LYS A 630 7.55 -2.24 -26.12
N ALA A 631 8.07 -1.57 -25.09
CA ALA A 631 9.51 -1.41 -24.91
C ALA A 631 10.19 -2.76 -24.65
N HIS A 632 9.59 -3.60 -23.80
CA HIS A 632 10.13 -4.93 -23.48
C HIS A 632 10.17 -5.85 -24.72
N GLU A 633 9.07 -5.91 -25.48
CA GLU A 633 8.96 -6.62 -26.76
C GLU A 633 10.09 -6.22 -27.73
N LEU A 634 10.18 -4.93 -28.06
CA LEU A 634 11.14 -4.44 -29.05
C LEU A 634 12.60 -4.57 -28.60
N LEU A 635 12.88 -4.48 -27.30
CA LEU A 635 14.23 -4.70 -26.75
C LEU A 635 14.64 -6.18 -26.78
N GLN A 636 13.72 -7.13 -26.60
CA GLN A 636 14.00 -8.56 -26.77
C GLN A 636 14.27 -8.93 -28.23
N GLU A 637 13.67 -8.23 -29.19
CA GLU A 637 13.85 -8.47 -30.61
C GLU A 637 14.98 -7.63 -31.27
N GLU A 638 15.71 -6.81 -30.50
CA GLU A 638 16.67 -5.80 -30.98
C GLU A 638 16.09 -4.78 -32.01
N LYS A 639 14.77 -4.55 -31.98
CA LYS A 639 14.05 -3.67 -32.92
C LYS A 639 13.83 -2.26 -32.35
N THR A 640 13.43 -1.34 -33.23
CA THR A 640 12.95 0.00 -32.86
C THR A 640 11.73 0.38 -33.69
N ILE A 641 10.81 1.13 -33.09
CA ILE A 641 9.58 1.65 -33.71
C ILE A 641 9.62 3.18 -33.68
N THR A 642 9.02 3.88 -34.66
CA THR A 642 8.91 5.35 -34.50
C THR A 642 7.77 5.70 -33.55
N ARG A 643 7.88 6.84 -32.87
CA ARG A 643 6.83 7.32 -31.94
C ARG A 643 5.48 7.56 -32.62
N ARG A 644 5.47 7.76 -33.94
CA ARG A 644 4.24 7.83 -34.76
C ARG A 644 3.63 6.46 -34.99
N ASP A 645 4.43 5.47 -35.36
CA ASP A 645 3.93 4.12 -35.61
C ASP A 645 3.39 3.51 -34.30
N LEU A 646 4.08 3.72 -33.18
CA LEU A 646 3.61 3.39 -31.83
C LEU A 646 2.27 4.06 -31.49
N TYR A 647 2.08 5.33 -31.85
CA TYR A 647 0.79 6.00 -31.68
C TYR A 647 -0.31 5.37 -32.55
N TYR A 648 0.02 4.98 -33.79
CA TYR A 648 -0.94 4.33 -34.69
C TYR A 648 -1.28 2.88 -34.29
N GLU A 649 -0.42 2.16 -33.56
CA GLU A 649 -0.75 0.84 -33.00
C GLU A 649 -1.97 0.87 -32.06
N ASN A 650 -2.25 2.00 -31.37
CA ASN A 650 -3.44 2.12 -30.53
C ASN A 650 -3.96 3.57 -30.35
N VAL A 651 -4.37 4.20 -31.45
CA VAL A 651 -4.91 5.57 -31.46
C VAL A 651 -6.01 5.80 -30.40
N ASN A 652 -6.90 4.81 -30.21
CA ASN A 652 -8.02 4.89 -29.25
C ASN A 652 -7.58 4.99 -27.78
N LEU A 653 -6.44 4.36 -27.43
CA LEU A 653 -5.87 4.42 -26.07
C LEU A 653 -5.11 5.74 -25.85
N TYR A 654 -4.32 6.15 -26.83
CA TYR A 654 -3.41 7.29 -26.69
C TYR A 654 -4.11 8.65 -26.89
N GLY A 655 -5.11 8.71 -27.79
CA GLY A 655 -5.89 9.91 -28.11
C GLY A 655 -5.11 10.96 -28.94
N ASP A 656 -3.94 11.35 -28.46
CA ASP A 656 -3.04 12.31 -29.13
C ASP A 656 -1.57 11.90 -28.97
N GLN A 657 -0.73 12.19 -29.97
CA GLN A 657 0.68 11.79 -29.99
C GLN A 657 1.47 12.36 -28.79
N SER A 658 1.08 13.54 -28.27
CA SER A 658 1.73 14.13 -27.09
C SER A 658 1.58 13.29 -25.82
N GLN A 659 0.54 12.46 -25.70
CA GLN A 659 0.40 11.53 -24.59
C GLN A 659 1.45 10.40 -24.66
N VAL A 660 1.75 9.93 -25.87
CA VAL A 660 2.81 8.93 -26.13
C VAL A 660 4.18 9.53 -25.83
N ASP A 661 4.49 10.70 -26.41
CA ASP A 661 5.75 11.41 -26.18
C ASP A 661 5.98 11.72 -24.68
N LYS A 662 4.93 12.16 -23.97
CA LYS A 662 4.98 12.43 -22.53
C LYS A 662 5.15 11.16 -21.70
N ALA A 663 4.40 10.10 -22.00
CA ALA A 663 4.50 8.84 -21.26
C ALA A 663 5.86 8.16 -21.47
N ILE A 664 6.47 8.25 -22.65
CA ILE A 664 7.86 7.80 -22.89
C ILE A 664 8.84 8.59 -22.00
N GLN A 665 8.69 9.91 -21.91
CA GLN A 665 9.57 10.75 -21.10
C GLN A 665 9.42 10.48 -19.59
N GLU A 666 8.19 10.28 -19.12
CA GLU A 666 7.86 9.95 -17.73
C GLU A 666 8.28 8.51 -17.37
N LEU A 667 8.17 7.56 -18.29
CA LEU A 667 8.66 6.19 -18.15
C LEU A 667 10.19 6.13 -18.05
N ALA A 668 10.90 6.90 -18.89
CA ALA A 668 12.35 6.99 -18.82
C ALA A 668 12.84 7.52 -17.46
N VAL A 669 12.18 8.58 -16.94
CA VAL A 669 12.44 9.12 -15.59
C VAL A 669 12.14 8.08 -14.50
N PHE A 670 11.03 7.35 -14.60
CA PHE A 670 10.67 6.30 -13.63
C PHE A 670 11.66 5.12 -13.62
N LEU A 671 12.25 4.78 -14.76
CA LEU A 671 13.24 3.71 -14.90
C LEU A 671 14.69 4.18 -14.67
N GLU A 672 14.91 5.46 -14.34
CA GLU A 672 16.23 6.09 -14.19
C GLU A 672 17.14 5.98 -15.45
N VAL A 673 16.55 5.88 -16.64
CA VAL A 673 17.25 5.78 -17.93
C VAL A 673 17.03 7.01 -18.81
N GLU A 674 17.88 7.19 -19.82
CA GLU A 674 17.57 8.14 -20.90
C GLU A 674 16.36 7.67 -21.73
N PRO A 675 15.53 8.59 -22.26
CA PRO A 675 14.57 8.29 -23.32
C PRO A 675 15.22 7.69 -24.59
N SER A 676 16.54 7.79 -24.72
CA SER A 676 17.37 7.16 -25.76
C SER A 676 17.53 5.66 -25.61
N ALA A 677 17.36 5.12 -24.40
CA ALA A 677 17.50 3.69 -24.09
C ALA A 677 16.21 2.90 -24.35
N LEU A 678 15.07 3.60 -24.47
CA LEU A 678 13.80 3.02 -24.90
C LEU A 678 13.77 2.93 -26.44
N PRO A 679 13.17 1.88 -27.04
CA PRO A 679 13.21 1.60 -28.48
C PRO A 679 12.33 2.53 -29.35
N PHE A 680 11.97 3.72 -28.83
CA PHE A 680 10.96 4.63 -29.38
C PHE A 680 11.59 5.84 -30.06
N VAL A 681 12.05 5.63 -31.29
CA VAL A 681 12.83 6.64 -32.03
C VAL A 681 11.95 7.75 -32.62
N PRO A 682 12.40 9.01 -32.64
CA PRO A 682 11.76 10.04 -33.46
C PRO A 682 11.99 9.73 -34.94
N SER A 683 11.00 10.02 -35.79
CA SER A 683 11.16 10.03 -37.24
C SER A 683 12.20 11.09 -37.63
N ALA A 684 13.17 10.75 -38.48
CA ALA A 684 14.12 11.73 -39.01
C ALA A 684 13.43 12.63 -40.05
N LYS A 685 13.61 13.95 -39.95
CA LYS A 685 12.95 14.94 -40.82
C LYS A 685 13.88 16.00 -41.42
N GLY A 686 15.11 16.13 -40.93
CA GLY A 686 16.07 17.13 -41.41
C GLY A 686 16.58 16.84 -42.83
N LEU A 687 16.94 17.89 -43.57
CA LEU A 687 17.47 17.81 -44.94
C LEU A 687 18.88 18.41 -45.01
N MET A 688 19.67 17.95 -45.98
CA MET A 688 21.02 18.45 -46.30
C MET A 688 21.21 18.59 -47.82
N ALA A 689 21.89 19.65 -48.27
CA ALA A 689 22.22 19.91 -49.67
C ALA A 689 23.62 20.55 -49.80
N ALA A 690 24.24 20.51 -50.99
CA ALA A 690 25.52 21.17 -51.24
C ALA A 690 25.74 21.54 -52.72
N GLY A 691 26.68 22.45 -52.95
CA GLY A 691 27.15 22.86 -54.28
C GLY A 691 28.24 21.95 -54.86
N GLY A 692 28.22 21.78 -56.18
CA GLY A 692 29.24 21.05 -56.93
C GLY A 692 29.35 19.55 -56.60
N ASN A 693 30.51 18.96 -56.89
CA ASN A 693 30.83 17.55 -56.62
C ASN A 693 31.19 17.31 -55.13
N LEU A 694 30.33 17.75 -54.20
CA LEU A 694 30.60 17.58 -52.77
C LEU A 694 30.35 16.13 -52.31
N LYS A 695 31.43 15.37 -52.17
CA LYS A 695 31.43 14.01 -51.65
C LYS A 695 31.76 14.01 -50.15
N LEU A 696 30.75 13.76 -49.32
CA LEU A 696 30.95 13.43 -47.92
C LEU A 696 31.44 11.99 -47.80
N THR A 697 32.76 11.82 -47.66
CA THR A 697 33.34 10.50 -47.39
C THR A 697 33.22 10.18 -45.90
N ARG A 698 32.69 9.01 -45.57
CA ARG A 698 32.66 8.45 -44.21
C ARG A 698 33.48 7.17 -44.12
N ASP A 699 34.34 7.09 -43.11
CA ASP A 699 35.06 5.86 -42.77
C ASP A 699 34.08 4.88 -42.06
N VAL A 700 33.96 3.62 -42.49
CA VAL A 700 32.96 2.65 -41.93
C VAL A 700 33.65 1.35 -41.47
N GLY A 701 34.46 1.44 -40.42
CA GLY A 701 35.19 0.30 -39.87
C GLY A 701 36.22 -0.27 -40.86
N LYS A 702 36.30 -1.61 -40.96
CA LYS A 702 37.16 -2.32 -41.94
C LYS A 702 36.58 -2.37 -43.37
N SER A 703 35.59 -1.53 -43.68
CA SER A 703 34.93 -1.48 -45.00
C SER A 703 35.49 -0.33 -45.83
N GLU A 704 35.31 -0.38 -47.15
CA GLU A 704 35.68 0.72 -48.04
C GLU A 704 34.98 2.05 -47.66
N PRO A 705 35.64 3.20 -47.88
CA PRO A 705 35.11 4.51 -47.51
C PRO A 705 33.89 4.87 -48.36
N VAL A 706 32.72 4.98 -47.73
CA VAL A 706 31.47 5.29 -48.44
C VAL A 706 31.41 6.78 -48.74
N SER A 707 31.44 7.15 -50.03
CA SER A 707 31.11 8.51 -50.48
C SER A 707 29.60 8.70 -50.55
N VAL A 708 29.08 9.65 -49.78
CA VAL A 708 27.74 10.22 -50.00
C VAL A 708 27.92 11.47 -50.86
N GLN A 709 27.48 11.41 -52.12
CA GLN A 709 27.39 12.59 -52.97
C GLN A 709 26.12 13.36 -52.57
N LEU A 710 26.28 14.64 -52.22
CA LEU A 710 25.15 15.52 -51.98
C LEU A 710 24.67 16.16 -53.28
N ASP A 711 23.37 16.45 -53.32
CA ASP A 711 22.70 17.16 -54.40
C ASP A 711 22.44 18.62 -54.02
N LYS A 712 22.11 19.45 -55.03
CA LYS A 712 21.57 20.80 -54.79
C LYS A 712 20.11 20.77 -54.30
N THR A 713 19.40 19.64 -54.44
CA THR A 713 17.93 19.52 -54.27
C THR A 713 17.45 19.08 -52.88
N GLY A 714 18.29 18.47 -52.04
CA GLY A 714 17.97 18.20 -50.63
C GLY A 714 17.78 16.72 -50.31
N THR A 715 18.85 16.10 -49.81
CA THR A 715 18.88 14.71 -49.34
C THR A 715 18.42 14.62 -47.87
N LEU A 716 17.65 13.56 -47.51
CA LEU A 716 17.20 13.31 -46.14
C LEU A 716 18.35 12.90 -45.20
N ILE A 717 18.43 13.53 -44.03
CA ILE A 717 19.38 13.17 -42.97
C ILE A 717 18.98 11.82 -42.34
N GLN A 718 19.94 10.90 -42.24
CA GLN A 718 19.71 9.52 -41.80
C GLN A 718 19.39 9.42 -40.30
N ARG A 719 18.72 8.34 -39.87
CA ARG A 719 18.30 8.13 -38.47
C ARG A 719 19.50 8.19 -37.50
N PHE A 720 19.28 8.71 -36.28
CA PHE A 720 20.33 8.95 -35.27
C PHE A 720 21.25 7.73 -35.01
N GLY A 721 20.70 6.53 -34.90
CA GLY A 721 21.46 5.29 -34.70
C GLY A 721 22.34 4.88 -35.89
N VAL A 722 22.08 5.41 -37.09
CA VAL A 722 22.94 5.26 -38.29
C VAL A 722 24.08 6.27 -38.22
N ILE A 723 23.80 7.54 -37.89
CA ILE A 723 24.83 8.59 -37.74
C ILE A 723 25.84 8.24 -36.65
N LYS A 724 25.39 7.68 -35.51
CA LYS A 724 26.28 7.20 -34.44
C LYS A 724 27.25 6.10 -34.87
N LYS A 725 26.98 5.39 -35.98
CA LYS A 725 27.84 4.33 -36.55
C LYS A 725 28.76 4.84 -37.67
N TRP A 726 28.79 6.14 -37.98
CA TRP A 726 29.66 6.72 -39.00
C TRP A 726 30.99 7.20 -38.41
N GLY A 727 32.11 6.74 -38.99
CA GLY A 727 33.45 7.26 -38.73
C GLY A 727 33.64 8.68 -39.28
N LYS A 728 34.88 9.17 -39.35
CA LYS A 728 35.16 10.60 -39.57
C LYS A 728 34.62 11.08 -40.94
N PHE A 729 33.96 12.24 -40.94
CA PHE A 729 33.60 12.92 -42.20
C PHE A 729 34.82 13.58 -42.86
N ARG A 730 34.81 13.62 -44.20
CA ARG A 730 35.74 14.42 -45.02
C ARG A 730 34.93 15.18 -46.07
N SER A 731 35.28 16.44 -46.32
CA SER A 731 34.60 17.36 -47.23
C SER A 731 35.57 18.48 -47.63
N ASN A 732 35.30 19.16 -48.74
CA ASN A 732 35.96 20.42 -49.14
C ASN A 732 35.16 21.68 -48.75
N ALA A 733 33.99 21.54 -48.12
CA ALA A 733 33.14 22.64 -47.66
C ALA A 733 33.91 23.66 -46.79
N LYS A 734 33.66 24.95 -47.00
CA LYS A 734 34.23 26.08 -46.24
C LYS A 734 33.44 26.44 -44.98
N PHE A 735 32.14 26.14 -44.95
CA PHE A 735 31.25 26.35 -43.81
C PHE A 735 30.02 25.44 -43.86
N VAL A 736 29.24 25.42 -42.77
CA VAL A 736 27.89 24.86 -42.73
C VAL A 736 26.88 25.98 -42.46
N LEU A 737 25.77 26.00 -43.21
CA LEU A 737 24.64 26.91 -43.01
C LEU A 737 23.41 26.12 -42.58
N ILE A 738 22.95 26.37 -41.36
CA ILE A 738 21.71 25.81 -40.81
C ILE A 738 20.58 26.84 -41.04
N VAL A 739 19.47 26.42 -41.65
CA VAL A 739 18.28 27.27 -41.85
C VAL A 739 17.06 26.67 -41.15
N GLU A 740 16.23 27.53 -40.56
CA GLU A 740 15.10 27.11 -39.73
C GLU A 740 14.01 26.36 -40.52
N LYS A 741 13.36 27.04 -41.46
CA LYS A 741 12.24 26.54 -42.27
C LYS A 741 12.75 25.80 -43.51
N ASP A 742 12.02 24.78 -43.96
CA ASP A 742 12.29 24.12 -45.24
C ASP A 742 11.84 24.94 -46.46
N ALA A 743 10.86 25.83 -46.31
CA ALA A 743 10.55 26.84 -47.33
C ALA A 743 11.79 27.67 -47.70
N ILE A 744 12.52 28.15 -46.70
CA ILE A 744 13.78 28.89 -46.88
C ILE A 744 14.89 27.99 -47.40
N PHE A 745 15.00 26.73 -46.92
CA PHE A 745 15.95 25.76 -47.48
C PHE A 745 15.77 25.63 -49.00
N TYR A 746 14.57 25.27 -49.46
CA TYR A 746 14.31 25.11 -50.89
C TYR A 746 14.47 26.42 -51.66
N ARG A 747 13.99 27.56 -51.13
CA ARG A 747 14.10 28.84 -51.83
C ARG A 747 15.55 29.28 -52.06
N LEU A 748 16.45 29.06 -51.10
CA LEU A 748 17.87 29.33 -51.31
C LEU A 748 18.49 28.39 -52.37
N THR A 749 18.01 27.14 -52.50
CA THR A 749 18.45 26.24 -53.59
C THR A 749 17.91 26.64 -54.96
N GLU A 750 16.71 27.25 -55.04
CA GLU A 750 16.13 27.81 -56.27
C GLU A 750 16.87 29.07 -56.75
N GLU A 751 17.26 29.97 -55.85
CA GLU A 751 18.02 31.21 -56.14
C GLU A 751 19.52 30.97 -56.44
N ASP A 752 19.89 29.69 -56.62
CA ASP A 752 21.23 29.17 -56.91
C ASP A 752 22.31 29.68 -55.95
N ILE A 753 22.00 29.70 -54.64
CA ILE A 753 22.94 30.11 -53.58
C ILE A 753 24.28 29.39 -53.68
N PHE A 754 24.27 28.15 -54.15
CA PHE A 754 25.48 27.35 -54.29
C PHE A 754 26.46 27.96 -55.28
N ASN A 755 26.04 28.39 -56.48
CA ASN A 755 26.97 29.03 -57.42
C ASN A 755 27.47 30.41 -56.94
N ARG A 756 26.80 31.03 -55.95
CA ARG A 756 27.22 32.28 -55.30
C ARG A 756 28.24 32.06 -54.17
N PHE A 757 28.17 30.91 -53.49
CA PHE A 757 29.04 30.54 -52.38
C PHE A 757 29.56 29.10 -52.58
N GLU A 758 30.74 28.90 -53.16
CA GLU A 758 31.30 27.55 -53.31
C GLU A 758 32.56 27.28 -52.46
N PRO A 759 32.70 26.08 -51.87
CA PRO A 759 31.65 25.09 -51.50
C PRO A 759 31.19 25.26 -50.04
N PHE A 760 29.92 24.93 -49.74
CA PHE A 760 29.40 24.81 -48.37
C PHE A 760 28.32 23.72 -48.26
N ILE A 761 27.89 23.41 -47.03
CA ILE A 761 26.79 22.47 -46.76
C ILE A 761 25.60 23.25 -46.20
N LEU A 762 24.43 23.12 -46.83
CA LEU A 762 23.15 23.66 -46.37
C LEU A 762 22.40 22.58 -45.57
N VAL A 763 21.79 22.92 -44.44
CA VAL A 763 21.00 21.99 -43.59
C VAL A 763 19.73 22.67 -43.07
N THR A 764 18.63 21.93 -42.96
CA THR A 764 17.45 22.37 -42.17
C THR A 764 16.94 21.28 -41.23
N GLY A 765 16.42 21.71 -40.07
CA GLY A 765 15.68 20.87 -39.12
C GLY A 765 14.16 20.86 -39.33
N LYS A 766 13.63 21.66 -40.27
CA LYS A 766 12.19 21.95 -40.43
C LYS A 766 11.59 22.49 -39.12
N GLY A 767 12.02 23.68 -38.72
CA GLY A 767 11.84 24.21 -37.37
C GLY A 767 12.69 23.46 -36.34
N TYR A 768 12.14 23.22 -35.15
CA TYR A 768 12.80 22.50 -34.05
C TYR A 768 13.51 21.20 -34.48
N PRO A 769 14.84 21.10 -34.30
CA PRO A 769 15.63 20.02 -34.90
C PRO A 769 15.56 18.71 -34.10
N ASP A 770 15.48 17.59 -34.82
CA ASP A 770 15.51 16.26 -34.21
C ASP A 770 16.93 15.84 -33.74
N LYS A 771 17.01 14.75 -32.96
CA LYS A 771 18.30 14.24 -32.41
C LYS A 771 19.26 13.80 -33.53
N ALA A 772 18.75 13.40 -34.70
CA ALA A 772 19.56 12.97 -35.83
C ALA A 772 20.22 14.18 -36.53
N THR A 773 19.44 15.21 -36.86
CA THR A 773 19.88 16.47 -37.46
C THR A 773 20.95 17.13 -36.60
N ARG A 774 20.75 17.20 -35.28
CA ARG A 774 21.74 17.76 -34.35
C ARG A 774 23.03 16.95 -34.28
N ALA A 775 22.94 15.62 -34.20
CA ALA A 775 24.11 14.75 -34.24
C ALA A 775 24.88 14.87 -35.57
N PHE A 776 24.17 15.02 -36.69
CA PHE A 776 24.77 15.23 -38.00
C PHE A 776 25.58 16.53 -38.05
N VAL A 777 24.99 17.68 -37.68
CA VAL A 777 25.70 18.97 -37.80
C VAL A 777 26.77 19.16 -36.72
N SER A 778 26.54 18.67 -35.49
CA SER A 778 27.59 18.61 -34.45
C SER A 778 28.80 17.79 -34.92
N LYS A 779 28.55 16.64 -35.57
CA LYS A 779 29.61 15.81 -36.16
C LYS A 779 30.27 16.46 -37.38
N LEU A 780 29.53 17.15 -38.27
CA LEU A 780 30.14 17.94 -39.35
C LEU A 780 31.08 19.00 -38.79
N SER A 781 30.60 19.84 -37.86
CA SER A 781 31.38 20.90 -37.23
C SER A 781 32.66 20.37 -36.58
N ARG A 782 32.56 19.29 -35.79
CA ARG A 782 33.71 18.69 -35.09
C ARG A 782 34.69 17.97 -36.02
N ASP A 783 34.19 17.21 -36.99
CA ASP A 783 35.03 16.37 -37.84
C ASP A 783 35.73 17.19 -38.95
N LEU A 784 35.07 18.24 -39.47
CA LEU A 784 35.59 19.14 -40.51
C LEU A 784 36.27 20.41 -39.97
N LYS A 785 35.93 20.86 -38.74
CA LYS A 785 36.43 22.10 -38.10
C LYS A 785 36.13 23.40 -38.87
N ILE A 786 35.01 23.45 -39.57
CA ILE A 786 34.60 24.63 -40.37
C ILE A 786 33.54 25.48 -39.65
N PRO A 787 33.51 26.81 -39.87
CA PRO A 787 32.47 27.69 -39.33
C PRO A 787 31.06 27.16 -39.54
N SER A 788 30.24 27.26 -38.50
CA SER A 788 28.84 26.83 -38.51
C SER A 788 27.93 28.02 -38.21
N PHE A 789 27.07 28.35 -39.16
CA PHE A 789 26.17 29.50 -39.12
C PHE A 789 24.73 29.04 -38.96
N VAL A 790 23.90 29.80 -38.23
CA VAL A 790 22.46 29.53 -38.08
C VAL A 790 21.61 30.74 -38.47
N LEU A 791 20.62 30.47 -39.31
CA LEU A 791 19.71 31.41 -39.96
C LEU A 791 18.28 31.10 -39.51
N VAL A 792 17.74 31.98 -38.67
CA VAL A 792 16.44 31.87 -37.98
C VAL A 792 15.69 33.20 -38.05
N ASP A 793 14.40 33.14 -37.75
CA ASP A 793 13.52 34.31 -37.63
C ASP A 793 13.89 35.19 -36.42
N ALA A 794 13.52 36.47 -36.46
CA ALA A 794 13.66 37.39 -35.34
C ALA A 794 12.51 37.21 -34.34
N ASP A 795 12.44 36.04 -33.71
CA ASP A 795 11.43 35.71 -32.71
C ASP A 795 11.93 34.77 -31.60
N PRO A 796 11.19 34.62 -30.48
CA PRO A 796 11.64 33.79 -29.35
C PRO A 796 11.79 32.29 -29.70
N TYR A 797 11.04 31.77 -30.66
CA TYR A 797 11.12 30.37 -31.09
C TYR A 797 12.33 30.17 -32.02
N GLY A 798 12.61 31.10 -32.93
CA GLY A 798 13.83 31.11 -33.73
C GLY A 798 15.11 31.17 -32.86
N LEU A 799 15.12 32.06 -31.85
CA LEU A 799 16.19 32.11 -30.85
C LEU A 799 16.31 30.80 -30.06
N GLU A 800 15.20 30.16 -29.68
CA GLU A 800 15.27 28.85 -29.01
C GLU A 800 15.84 27.76 -29.93
N ILE A 801 15.41 27.69 -31.18
CA ILE A 801 15.88 26.72 -32.18
C ILE A 801 17.40 26.85 -32.37
N ALA A 802 17.89 28.09 -32.51
CA ALA A 802 19.33 28.37 -32.56
C ALA A 802 20.03 27.95 -31.24
N SER A 803 19.43 28.23 -30.07
CA SER A 803 19.97 27.82 -28.76
C SER A 803 20.09 26.30 -28.59
N ILE A 804 19.19 25.54 -29.22
CA ILE A 804 19.16 24.07 -29.18
C ILE A 804 20.31 23.46 -29.98
N TYR A 805 20.72 24.10 -31.09
CA TYR A 805 21.96 23.72 -31.78
C TYR A 805 23.21 24.14 -30.99
N LYS A 806 23.22 25.32 -30.35
CA LYS A 806 24.41 25.84 -29.66
C LYS A 806 24.71 25.17 -28.31
N TRP A 807 23.69 25.01 -27.45
CA TRP A 807 23.84 24.52 -26.07
C TRP A 807 23.00 23.28 -25.73
N GLY A 808 22.09 22.87 -26.62
CA GLY A 808 21.22 21.71 -26.46
C GLY A 808 19.83 22.06 -25.93
N SER A 809 19.00 21.06 -25.63
CA SER A 809 17.66 21.26 -25.04
C SER A 809 17.67 21.14 -23.51
N VAL A 810 16.69 21.72 -22.82
CA VAL A 810 16.56 21.66 -21.34
C VAL A 810 16.63 20.22 -20.82
N ALA A 811 15.90 19.29 -21.44
CA ALA A 811 15.90 17.87 -21.06
C ALA A 811 17.28 17.18 -21.14
N GLN A 812 18.24 17.74 -21.89
CA GLN A 812 19.60 17.21 -22.04
C GLN A 812 20.62 17.85 -21.10
N GLN A 813 20.27 18.94 -20.41
CA GLN A 813 21.13 19.52 -19.36
C GLN A 813 21.32 18.53 -18.18
N LYS A 814 20.43 17.54 -18.05
CA LYS A 814 20.53 16.41 -17.11
C LYS A 814 21.51 15.31 -17.53
N PHE A 815 21.98 15.29 -18.79
CA PHE A 815 22.88 14.26 -19.34
C PHE A 815 24.09 14.88 -20.08
N PRO A 816 25.08 15.46 -19.36
CA PRO A 816 26.14 16.28 -19.97
C PRO A 816 26.98 15.54 -21.02
N HIS A 817 27.29 14.27 -20.79
CA HIS A 817 28.17 13.47 -21.66
C HIS A 817 27.56 13.21 -23.06
N GLU A 818 26.25 12.97 -23.16
CA GLU A 818 25.57 12.84 -24.46
C GLU A 818 25.41 14.21 -25.16
N ASN A 819 25.15 15.29 -24.39
CA ASN A 819 24.91 16.61 -24.96
C ASN A 819 26.10 17.12 -25.81
N LEU A 820 27.34 16.83 -25.41
CA LEU A 820 28.57 17.15 -26.15
C LEU A 820 28.63 16.55 -27.58
N SER A 821 27.79 15.55 -27.90
CA SER A 821 27.69 14.95 -29.24
C SER A 821 26.55 15.52 -30.11
N LEU A 822 25.81 16.50 -29.58
CA LEU A 822 24.55 17.03 -30.13
C LEU A 822 24.50 18.56 -30.17
N VAL A 823 25.64 19.23 -29.96
CA VAL A 823 25.77 20.69 -29.86
C VAL A 823 26.94 21.23 -30.68
N ILE A 824 26.91 22.53 -30.93
CA ILE A 824 27.91 23.28 -31.71
C ILE A 824 28.25 24.53 -30.89
N PRO A 825 29.25 24.48 -29.98
CA PRO A 825 29.56 25.61 -29.10
C PRO A 825 29.93 26.89 -29.86
N ASP A 826 30.61 26.74 -31.00
CA ASP A 826 31.08 27.83 -31.85
C ASP A 826 30.01 28.30 -32.87
N LEU A 827 28.73 27.98 -32.66
CA LEU A 827 27.64 28.36 -33.56
C LEU A 827 27.42 29.87 -33.58
N VAL A 828 27.48 30.45 -34.78
CA VAL A 828 27.29 31.88 -35.02
C VAL A 828 25.88 32.15 -35.54
N LEU A 829 25.13 32.98 -34.81
CA LEU A 829 23.82 33.48 -35.23
C LEU A 829 23.98 34.50 -36.36
N ILE A 830 23.40 34.22 -37.53
CA ILE A 830 23.34 35.12 -38.70
C ILE A 830 21.92 35.34 -39.23
N GLY A 831 20.90 34.90 -38.47
CA GLY A 831 19.48 35.19 -38.70
C GLY A 831 19.18 36.69 -38.81
N VAL A 832 17.88 37.02 -38.91
CA VAL A 832 17.46 38.41 -38.76
C VAL A 832 17.79 38.82 -37.32
N LEU A 833 18.82 39.65 -37.13
CA LEU A 833 19.22 40.06 -35.78
C LEU A 833 18.30 41.17 -35.30
N PRO A 834 17.63 41.04 -34.14
CA PRO A 834 16.79 42.08 -33.57
C PRO A 834 17.48 43.45 -33.44
N SER A 835 18.80 43.50 -33.25
CA SER A 835 19.57 44.75 -33.25
C SER A 835 19.68 45.45 -34.62
N GLU A 836 19.52 44.73 -35.73
CA GLU A 836 19.59 45.27 -37.11
C GLU A 836 18.23 45.75 -37.64
N ILE A 837 17.11 45.25 -37.10
CA ILE A 837 15.76 45.55 -37.62
C ILE A 837 15.48 47.06 -37.79
N PRO A 838 15.88 47.96 -36.85
CA PRO A 838 15.67 49.39 -37.01
C PRO A 838 16.40 50.04 -38.20
N SER A 839 17.51 49.47 -38.67
CA SER A 839 18.29 50.02 -39.80
C SER A 839 17.97 49.34 -41.14
N LEU A 840 17.37 48.14 -41.12
CA LEU A 840 16.91 47.43 -42.33
C LEU A 840 15.59 47.97 -42.88
N GLY A 841 14.85 48.77 -42.11
CA GLY A 841 13.73 49.57 -42.63
C GLY A 841 12.52 48.78 -43.14
N PHE A 842 12.27 47.59 -42.60
CA PHE A 842 11.21 46.70 -43.10
C PHE A 842 9.81 47.35 -43.11
N PRO A 843 8.93 47.00 -44.08
CA PRO A 843 7.53 47.39 -44.12
C PRO A 843 6.74 46.97 -42.85
N ASP A 844 5.73 47.75 -42.47
CA ASP A 844 4.98 47.52 -41.21
C ASP A 844 4.11 46.25 -41.21
N ASP A 845 3.67 45.78 -42.37
CA ASP A 845 2.92 44.52 -42.54
C ASP A 845 3.78 43.27 -42.27
N THR A 846 5.11 43.41 -42.30
CA THR A 846 6.05 42.33 -41.89
C THR A 846 6.25 42.23 -40.37
N LYS A 847 5.74 43.19 -39.58
CA LYS A 847 6.00 43.33 -38.14
C LYS A 847 4.83 42.79 -37.32
N ILE A 848 4.97 41.57 -36.81
CA ILE A 848 3.93 40.85 -36.08
C ILE A 848 4.00 41.20 -34.58
N PRO A 849 2.98 41.84 -33.97
CA PRO A 849 3.02 42.21 -32.55
C PRO A 849 3.10 41.02 -31.59
N PHE A 850 3.88 41.16 -30.52
CA PHE A 850 4.06 40.11 -29.51
C PHE A 850 2.75 39.74 -28.80
N GLN A 851 2.58 38.44 -28.55
CA GLN A 851 1.52 37.90 -27.69
C GLN A 851 2.05 37.65 -26.27
N PRO A 852 1.20 37.57 -25.23
CA PRO A 852 1.63 37.33 -23.85
C PRO A 852 2.58 36.14 -23.68
N ARG A 853 2.31 35.03 -24.40
CA ARG A 853 3.15 33.83 -24.42
C ARG A 853 4.57 34.07 -24.94
N ASP A 854 4.74 35.04 -25.85
CA ASP A 854 6.01 35.30 -26.54
C ASP A 854 6.98 36.02 -25.58
N TYR A 855 6.46 36.92 -24.72
CA TYR A 855 7.23 37.47 -23.59
C TYR A 855 7.63 36.39 -22.59
N THR A 856 6.70 35.54 -22.13
CA THR A 856 7.00 34.44 -21.21
C THR A 856 8.06 33.51 -21.77
N LYS A 857 8.00 33.22 -23.07
CA LYS A 857 9.02 32.42 -23.78
C LYS A 857 10.37 33.13 -23.81
N LEU A 858 10.40 34.42 -24.09
CA LEU A 858 11.62 35.22 -24.15
C LEU A 858 12.27 35.41 -22.76
N ASP A 859 11.49 35.57 -21.70
CA ASP A 859 11.98 35.61 -20.31
C ASP A 859 12.71 34.31 -19.94
N ILE A 860 12.10 33.15 -20.21
CA ILE A 860 12.70 31.82 -20.00
C ILE A 860 14.02 31.69 -20.79
N LEU A 861 14.06 32.21 -22.01
CA LEU A 861 15.25 32.15 -22.87
C LEU A 861 16.37 33.09 -22.39
N ILE A 862 16.07 34.31 -21.96
CA ILE A 862 17.06 35.23 -21.37
C ILE A 862 17.68 34.58 -20.14
N SER A 863 16.87 34.10 -19.18
CA SER A 863 17.37 33.38 -17.99
C SER A 863 18.25 32.17 -18.35
N ARG A 864 17.89 31.44 -19.42
CA ARG A 864 18.65 30.28 -19.90
C ARG A 864 19.96 30.64 -20.59
N ILE A 865 20.01 31.71 -21.39
CA ILE A 865 21.21 32.18 -22.08
C ILE A 865 22.21 32.77 -21.06
N SER A 866 21.71 33.45 -20.02
CA SER A 866 22.55 33.99 -18.93
C SER A 866 23.39 32.94 -18.20
N ILE A 867 22.94 31.67 -18.13
CA ILE A 867 23.72 30.55 -17.56
C ILE A 867 25.02 30.32 -18.36
N TYR A 868 25.00 30.58 -19.67
CA TYR A 868 26.15 30.41 -20.56
C TYR A 868 26.98 31.68 -20.76
N ASN A 869 26.55 32.81 -20.17
CA ASN A 869 27.21 34.13 -20.22
C ASN A 869 27.56 34.65 -21.65
N ASP A 870 26.78 34.24 -22.66
CA ASP A 870 26.98 34.73 -24.04
C ASP A 870 26.34 36.12 -24.21
N LEU A 871 27.15 37.15 -23.94
CA LEU A 871 26.72 38.55 -24.00
C LEU A 871 26.20 39.00 -25.36
N ALA A 872 26.57 38.32 -26.46
CA ALA A 872 26.03 38.65 -27.79
C ALA A 872 24.57 38.17 -27.90
N TRP A 873 24.28 36.95 -27.47
CA TRP A 873 22.92 36.41 -27.49
C TRP A 873 21.98 37.08 -26.49
N ILE A 874 22.48 37.50 -25.32
CA ILE A 874 21.71 38.30 -24.36
C ILE A 874 21.30 39.63 -24.98
N ARG A 875 22.21 40.33 -25.69
CA ARG A 875 21.91 41.60 -26.37
C ARG A 875 20.81 41.46 -27.42
N GLU A 876 20.85 40.41 -28.24
CA GLU A 876 19.81 40.17 -29.24
C GLU A 876 18.45 39.81 -28.63
N ALA A 877 18.42 38.98 -27.57
CA ALA A 877 17.20 38.68 -26.84
C ALA A 877 16.60 39.92 -26.14
N GLU A 878 17.45 40.79 -25.59
CA GLU A 878 17.00 42.09 -25.05
C GLU A 878 16.55 43.08 -26.13
N ALA A 879 17.22 43.12 -27.29
CA ALA A 879 16.83 43.96 -28.41
C ALA A 879 15.45 43.53 -28.94
N LEU A 880 15.22 42.22 -29.08
CA LEU A 880 13.91 41.66 -29.42
C LEU A 880 12.83 42.05 -28.41
N ARG A 881 13.15 42.01 -27.10
CA ARG A 881 12.24 42.48 -26.05
C ARG A 881 11.89 43.96 -26.18
N LYS A 882 12.85 44.79 -26.63
CA LYS A 882 12.68 46.25 -26.83
C LYS A 882 11.90 46.58 -28.11
N LEU A 883 12.00 45.75 -29.16
CA LEU A 883 11.20 45.91 -30.39
C LEU A 883 9.71 45.68 -30.17
N ASN A 884 9.33 44.73 -29.30
CA ASN A 884 7.94 44.41 -28.97
C ASN A 884 7.10 43.83 -30.14
N PHE A 885 7.75 43.48 -31.25
CA PHE A 885 7.22 42.74 -32.40
C PHE A 885 8.27 41.73 -32.89
N LYS A 886 7.85 40.78 -33.71
CA LYS A 886 8.72 39.82 -34.42
C LYS A 886 8.61 39.98 -35.93
N THR A 887 9.65 39.54 -36.65
CA THR A 887 9.65 39.46 -38.12
C THR A 887 10.20 38.11 -38.55
N GLU A 888 9.52 37.46 -39.50
CA GLU A 888 10.05 36.27 -40.16
C GLU A 888 11.22 36.65 -41.11
N ILE A 889 12.10 35.72 -41.46
CA ILE A 889 13.20 35.99 -42.41
C ILE A 889 12.71 36.39 -43.81
N GLU A 890 11.50 35.96 -44.17
CA GLU A 890 10.74 36.42 -45.33
C GLU A 890 10.59 37.97 -45.37
N ALA A 891 10.70 38.68 -44.24
CA ALA A 891 10.74 40.14 -44.21
C ALA A 891 11.99 40.73 -44.91
N VAL A 892 13.14 40.05 -44.86
CA VAL A 892 14.34 40.45 -45.64
C VAL A 892 14.08 40.29 -47.14
N ALA A 893 13.27 39.29 -47.53
CA ALA A 893 12.90 39.09 -48.92
C ALA A 893 11.88 40.11 -49.45
N SER A 894 11.23 40.91 -48.59
CA SER A 894 10.45 42.09 -49.03
C SER A 894 11.32 43.20 -49.62
N LEU A 895 12.62 43.20 -49.31
CA LEU A 895 13.65 44.02 -49.97
C LEU A 895 14.18 43.36 -51.27
N GLY A 896 13.60 42.21 -51.66
CA GLY A 896 13.95 41.39 -52.81
C GLY A 896 14.73 40.12 -52.44
N TRP A 897 14.37 38.97 -53.04
CA TRP A 897 15.11 37.70 -52.85
C TRP A 897 16.58 37.78 -53.25
N ALA A 898 16.88 38.60 -54.28
CA ALA A 898 18.25 38.93 -54.67
C ALA A 898 19.02 39.67 -53.56
N TYR A 899 18.37 40.55 -52.78
CA TYR A 899 18.99 41.24 -51.65
C TYR A 899 19.34 40.27 -50.52
N LEU A 900 18.43 39.34 -50.18
CA LEU A 900 18.71 38.29 -49.18
C LEU A 900 19.97 37.49 -49.52
N CYS A 901 20.10 37.03 -50.78
CA CYS A 901 21.22 36.18 -51.19
C CYS A 901 22.51 36.96 -51.47
N ASN A 902 22.43 38.08 -52.19
CA ASN A 902 23.60 38.77 -52.75
C ASN A 902 24.19 39.80 -51.80
N GLU A 903 23.37 40.41 -50.92
CA GLU A 903 23.81 41.45 -50.00
C GLU A 903 23.76 40.95 -48.56
N TYR A 904 22.61 40.50 -48.08
CA TYR A 904 22.41 40.20 -46.65
C TYR A 904 23.24 38.99 -46.19
N LEU A 905 23.04 37.83 -46.83
CA LEU A 905 23.83 36.62 -46.53
C LEU A 905 25.30 36.80 -46.91
N TYR A 906 25.61 37.48 -48.03
CA TYR A 906 26.98 37.71 -48.48
C TYR A 906 27.78 38.53 -47.46
N ASN A 907 27.29 39.71 -47.08
CA ASN A 907 27.96 40.55 -46.11
C ASN A 907 28.04 39.88 -44.72
N LYS A 908 27.04 39.08 -44.32
CA LYS A 908 27.11 38.34 -43.04
C LYS A 908 28.11 37.18 -43.04
N ILE A 909 28.22 36.42 -44.13
CA ILE A 909 29.09 35.24 -44.21
C ILE A 909 30.52 35.65 -44.54
N VAL A 910 30.74 36.46 -45.59
CA VAL A 910 32.10 36.79 -46.08
C VAL A 910 32.90 37.60 -45.05
N SER A 911 32.27 38.56 -44.35
CA SER A 911 32.95 39.31 -43.27
C SER A 911 33.43 38.42 -42.10
N ARG A 912 32.86 37.22 -41.95
CA ARG A 912 33.21 36.27 -40.88
C ARG A 912 34.16 35.18 -41.37
N VAL A 913 33.96 34.66 -42.59
CA VAL A 913 34.86 33.68 -43.22
C VAL A 913 36.23 34.30 -43.54
N SER A 914 36.29 35.52 -44.06
CA SER A 914 37.55 36.20 -44.39
C SER A 914 38.40 36.62 -43.18
N ASN A 915 37.81 36.62 -41.97
CA ASN A 915 38.53 36.82 -40.72
C ASN A 915 39.00 35.52 -40.06
N CYS A 916 38.59 34.34 -40.57
CA CYS A 916 39.05 33.03 -40.09
C CYS A 916 40.42 32.63 -40.66
N SER A 917 41.42 33.51 -40.52
CA SER A 917 42.81 33.26 -40.92
C SER A 917 43.53 32.32 -39.95
N MET A 918 43.10 31.06 -39.88
CA MET A 918 43.84 29.97 -39.23
C MET A 918 44.38 28.97 -40.25
N VAL A 919 45.61 29.24 -40.67
CA VAL A 919 46.68 28.30 -41.07
C VAL A 919 46.31 27.16 -42.04
N PHE A 920 46.85 27.25 -43.27
CA PHE A 920 46.98 26.13 -44.22
C PHE A 920 47.90 25.02 -43.69
#